data_AF-A0A1Q6FZE6-F1
#
_entry.id   AF-A0A1Q6FZE6-F1
#
_cell.length_a   1.000
_cell.length_b   1.000
_cell.length_c   1.000
_cell.angle_alpha   90.00
_cell.angle_beta   90.00
_cell.angle_gamma   90.00
#
_symmetry.space_group_name_H-M   'P 1'
#
loop_
_entity.id
_entity.type
_entity.pdbx_description
1 polymer ?
#
loop_
_entity_poly.entity_id
_entity_poly.type
_entity_poly.pdbx_seq_one_letter_code
_entity_poly.pdbx_strand_id
1 'polypeptide(L)'
;MRKSSKKFRQHRKKVYPQVEGRVQMTREGYIFVIVEGEDEDVFVKASKTRHALDGDIVKVAVTKQSNKEKGRRKEGEVVEVVRRSGKPFVGIYHSIGDQAWVLMQSKSMPYDIEVDPKAAEEAGARSGMKVAVVVDGWERKATTPRGHLTDVLGEPGKNDTEMHAILAEFNLPYRFEPEVENAADKISDEITPEDLKGRKDFRDVLTFTIDPADAKDFDDALSFRRLPDGNYEVGVHIADVSHYVRPGSIVDKEARMRGTSVYLVDRTVPMLPEKLCNKLCSLRPDEDKLVFSAVFEMTPEARVLSSWIGRAVIRSDRRLDYDGAQKIIEAPEVPESDALASAIRELNRLAGLMKAEERKAGAIDFDRPEMKVEVDPEGKPVRVYEKISKEANWLIEEFMLLANRTVAEYAATGGRMNGVAAKSPKTFVYRIHGEPNEVKLEGLRVFAKGFGYRVENAKGRDIAAELNRLLDSAKGKPEYAALENLALRSMAKAVYSTDNIGHFGLAFRFYTHFTSPIRRYPDLMVHRLLAKYLAGGASEDKDYYEQECQYASEREMIAADAERTSVKYKLVEFMQDKIGQEFDGTVSGLTEWGMYVEIEPTKIEGMVALREIKSDFFEFDEPRYRLIGRRTRKVFRLGDSVRIRVKEANLEQRLLDYELVEEETAA
;
A
#
# COMPACT_ATOMS: atom_id res chain seq x y z
N MET A 1 71.28 -29.81 27.68
CA MET A 1 70.68 -28.48 27.43
C MET A 1 70.45 -28.28 25.93
N ARG A 2 69.20 -28.35 25.45
CA ARG A 2 68.82 -27.89 24.11
C ARG A 2 67.53 -27.07 24.23
N LYS A 3 67.64 -25.77 23.97
CA LYS A 3 66.54 -24.80 23.99
C LYS A 3 65.61 -25.08 22.80
N SER A 4 64.31 -25.23 23.07
CA SER A 4 63.25 -25.24 22.08
C SER A 4 62.79 -23.81 21.79
N SER A 5 62.94 -23.37 20.54
CA SER A 5 62.44 -22.07 20.06
C SER A 5 61.01 -22.23 19.52
N LYS A 6 60.00 -21.73 20.25
CA LYS A 6 58.64 -21.57 19.73
C LYS A 6 58.59 -20.40 18.74
N LYS A 7 58.34 -20.69 17.46
CA LYS A 7 58.00 -19.68 16.45
C LYS A 7 56.56 -19.19 16.67
N PHE A 8 56.39 -17.92 17.01
CA PHE A 8 55.10 -17.23 16.97
C PHE A 8 54.65 -17.08 15.51
N ARG A 9 53.49 -17.65 15.19
CA ARG A 9 52.87 -17.55 13.85
C ARG A 9 51.94 -16.33 13.85
N GLN A 10 52.43 -15.18 13.38
CA GLN A 10 51.61 -13.99 13.16
C GLN A 10 50.42 -14.35 12.25
N HIS A 11 49.21 -14.26 12.79
CA HIS A 11 47.99 -14.34 11.98
C HIS A 11 47.87 -13.05 11.16
N ARG A 12 48.12 -13.14 9.84
CA ARG A 12 47.70 -12.10 8.89
C ARG A 12 46.17 -11.95 9.01
N LYS A 13 45.69 -10.80 9.48
CA LYS A 13 44.25 -10.47 9.46
C LYS A 13 43.78 -10.57 8.01
N LYS A 14 42.83 -11.47 7.73
CA LYS A 14 42.12 -11.47 6.44
C LYS A 14 41.36 -10.15 6.35
N VAL A 15 41.65 -9.37 5.32
CA VAL A 15 40.90 -8.16 4.99
C VAL A 15 39.75 -8.60 4.12
N TYR A 16 38.54 -8.43 4.63
CA TYR A 16 37.30 -8.69 3.89
C TYR A 16 36.81 -7.37 3.26
N PRO A 17 36.21 -7.41 2.05
CA PRO A 17 35.57 -6.23 1.49
C PRO A 17 34.43 -5.79 2.42
N GLN A 18 34.32 -4.47 2.61
CA GLN A 18 33.31 -3.85 3.45
C GLN A 18 32.35 -3.08 2.57
N VAL A 19 31.06 -3.25 2.82
CA VAL A 19 29.97 -2.52 2.16
C VAL A 19 29.09 -1.89 3.23
N GLU A 20 28.45 -0.78 2.89
CA GLU A 20 27.50 -0.09 3.75
C GLU A 20 26.09 -0.41 3.27
N GLY A 21 25.15 -0.60 4.19
CA GLY A 21 23.78 -0.89 3.83
C GLY A 21 22.81 -0.78 5.01
N ARG A 22 21.52 -0.84 4.68
CA ARG A 22 20.43 -0.75 5.65
C ARG A 22 20.14 -2.12 6.26
N VAL A 23 19.94 -2.15 7.57
CA VAL A 23 19.58 -3.36 8.31
C VAL A 23 18.08 -3.64 8.16
N GLN A 24 17.77 -4.86 7.77
CA GLN A 24 16.45 -5.47 7.92
C GLN A 24 16.56 -6.63 8.92
N MET A 25 15.97 -6.47 10.09
CA MET A 25 16.05 -7.47 11.17
C MET A 25 14.88 -8.46 11.11
N THR A 26 15.16 -9.74 11.39
CA THR A 26 14.10 -10.76 11.54
C THR A 26 13.74 -11.00 13.00
N ARG A 27 12.61 -11.67 13.24
CA ARG A 27 12.14 -12.03 14.58
C ARG A 27 13.10 -12.95 15.34
N GLU A 28 13.94 -13.69 14.63
CA GLU A 28 14.96 -14.56 15.21
C GLU A 28 16.29 -13.82 15.48
N GLY A 29 16.34 -12.51 15.22
CA GLY A 29 17.46 -11.62 15.55
C GLY A 29 18.65 -11.67 14.59
N TYR A 30 18.60 -12.48 13.53
CA TYR A 30 19.52 -12.32 12.41
C TYR A 30 19.08 -11.16 11.51
N ILE A 31 20.00 -10.63 10.71
CA ILE A 31 19.74 -9.47 9.87
C ILE A 31 20.14 -9.72 8.43
N PHE A 32 19.46 -9.06 7.52
CA PHE A 32 19.89 -8.85 6.15
C PHE A 32 20.35 -7.40 6.01
N VAL A 33 21.50 -7.18 5.38
CA VAL A 33 22.00 -5.84 5.07
C VAL A 33 21.77 -5.59 3.59
N ILE A 34 20.81 -4.72 3.30
CA ILE A 34 20.43 -4.30 1.95
C ILE A 34 21.42 -3.22 1.52
N VAL A 35 22.16 -3.49 0.45
CA VAL A 35 23.17 -2.57 -0.10
C VAL A 35 22.58 -1.92 -1.35
N GLU A 36 22.61 -0.59 -1.38
CA GLU A 36 22.07 0.18 -2.50
C GLU A 36 22.80 -0.18 -3.80
N GLY A 37 22.04 -0.48 -4.85
CA GLY A 37 22.57 -0.89 -6.16
C GLY A 37 23.05 -2.33 -6.25
N GLU A 38 22.88 -3.17 -5.20
CA GLU A 38 23.13 -4.61 -5.26
C GLU A 38 21.81 -5.42 -5.22
N ASP A 39 21.72 -6.46 -6.05
CA ASP A 39 20.55 -7.35 -6.08
C ASP A 39 20.51 -8.36 -4.91
N GLU A 40 21.63 -8.55 -4.20
CA GLU A 40 21.76 -9.58 -3.17
C GLU A 40 22.14 -8.99 -1.81
N ASP A 41 21.26 -9.18 -0.83
CA ASP A 41 21.50 -8.78 0.55
C ASP A 41 22.60 -9.61 1.22
N VAL A 42 23.28 -9.01 2.20
CA VAL A 42 24.26 -9.70 3.04
C VAL A 42 23.57 -10.28 4.26
N PHE A 43 23.49 -11.61 4.36
CA PHE A 43 23.01 -12.27 5.56
C PHE A 43 24.04 -12.19 6.71
N VAL A 44 23.58 -11.77 7.88
CA VAL A 44 24.40 -11.71 9.11
C VAL A 44 23.66 -12.42 10.23
N LYS A 45 24.34 -13.41 10.84
CA LYS A 45 23.81 -14.15 11.99
C LYS A 45 23.61 -13.24 13.20
N ALA A 46 22.65 -13.56 14.06
CA ALA A 46 22.35 -12.82 15.28
C ALA A 46 23.58 -12.54 16.17
N SER A 47 24.51 -13.50 16.28
CA SER A 47 25.74 -13.33 17.07
C SER A 47 26.79 -12.38 16.46
N LYS A 48 26.56 -11.87 15.25
CA LYS A 48 27.49 -11.04 14.47
C LYS A 48 26.93 -9.66 14.09
N THR A 49 25.82 -9.25 14.71
CA THR A 49 25.15 -7.98 14.41
C THR A 49 25.78 -6.76 15.08
N ARG A 50 26.61 -6.96 16.13
CA ARG A 50 27.24 -5.87 16.91
C ARG A 50 26.25 -4.77 17.36
N HIS A 51 25.13 -5.20 17.94
CA HIS A 51 24.07 -4.30 18.44
C HIS A 51 23.40 -3.45 17.34
N ALA A 52 23.52 -3.84 16.06
CA ALA A 52 22.73 -3.26 14.99
C ALA A 52 21.24 -3.59 15.20
N LEU A 53 20.39 -2.61 14.96
CA LEU A 53 18.93 -2.69 15.09
C LEU A 53 18.27 -2.52 13.72
N ASP A 54 16.98 -2.86 13.64
CA ASP A 54 16.19 -2.67 12.43
C ASP A 54 16.24 -1.21 11.93
N GLY A 55 16.52 -1.03 10.63
CA GLY A 55 16.61 0.29 10.00
C GLY A 55 17.94 1.01 10.19
N ASP A 56 18.87 0.51 11.00
CA ASP A 56 20.21 1.10 11.11
C ASP A 56 20.95 1.05 9.77
N ILE A 57 21.86 2.01 9.56
CA ILE A 57 22.86 1.90 8.50
C ILE A 57 24.14 1.33 9.10
N VAL A 58 24.60 0.22 8.55
CA VAL A 58 25.75 -0.52 9.05
C VAL A 58 26.79 -0.75 7.98
N LYS A 59 28.04 -0.85 8.42
CA LYS A 59 29.12 -1.36 7.59
C LYS A 59 29.31 -2.83 7.88
N VAL A 60 29.22 -3.66 6.85
CA VAL A 60 29.33 -5.12 6.94
C VAL A 60 30.56 -5.62 6.19
N ALA A 61 31.36 -6.47 6.84
CA ALA A 61 32.46 -7.18 6.21
C ALA A 61 31.93 -8.47 5.57
N VAL A 62 32.05 -8.61 4.25
CA VAL A 62 31.56 -9.78 3.51
C VAL A 62 32.54 -10.94 3.67
N THR A 63 32.15 -11.91 4.49
CA THR A 63 33.00 -13.06 4.86
C THR A 63 32.90 -14.23 3.87
N LYS A 64 31.78 -14.34 3.16
CA LYS A 64 31.55 -15.31 2.07
C LYS A 64 30.76 -14.67 0.95
N GLN A 65 31.22 -14.90 -0.28
CA GLN A 65 30.47 -14.53 -1.49
C GLN A 65 29.34 -15.53 -1.76
N SER A 66 28.33 -15.06 -2.48
CA SER A 66 27.25 -15.94 -2.95
C SER A 66 27.76 -16.98 -3.95
N ASN A 67 27.05 -18.10 -4.02
CA ASN A 67 27.25 -19.12 -5.04
C ASN A 67 25.87 -19.67 -5.42
N LYS A 68 25.34 -19.17 -6.54
CA LYS A 68 24.01 -19.52 -7.07
C LYS A 68 23.88 -21.00 -7.42
N GLU A 69 24.93 -21.63 -7.95
CA GLU A 69 24.92 -23.08 -8.28
C GLU A 69 24.80 -23.99 -7.04
N LYS A 70 25.26 -23.51 -5.87
CA LYS A 70 25.18 -24.25 -4.59
C LYS A 70 24.13 -23.70 -3.63
N GLY A 71 23.27 -22.77 -4.09
CA GLY A 71 22.26 -22.12 -3.25
C GLY A 71 22.83 -21.37 -2.03
N ARG A 72 24.10 -20.94 -2.06
CA ARG A 72 24.73 -20.23 -0.94
C ARG A 72 24.56 -18.72 -1.10
N ARG A 73 24.00 -18.10 -0.07
CA ARG A 73 23.81 -16.64 0.05
C ARG A 73 25.10 -15.94 0.46
N LYS A 74 25.20 -14.64 0.18
CA LYS A 74 26.27 -13.75 0.68
C LYS A 74 26.19 -13.69 2.21
N GLU A 75 27.30 -13.92 2.91
CA GLU A 75 27.34 -13.89 4.39
C GLU A 75 28.35 -12.87 4.90
N GLY A 76 27.99 -12.11 5.95
CA GLY A 76 28.84 -11.07 6.52
C GLY A 76 28.86 -11.02 8.04
N GLU A 77 29.62 -10.05 8.55
CA GLU A 77 29.60 -9.62 9.96
C GLU A 77 29.62 -8.10 10.05
N VAL A 78 28.79 -7.54 10.95
CA VAL A 78 28.76 -6.10 11.15
C VAL A 78 30.09 -5.66 11.75
N VAL A 79 30.67 -4.62 11.18
CA VAL A 79 31.90 -3.98 11.65
C VAL A 79 31.54 -2.80 12.54
N GLU A 80 30.62 -1.95 12.09
CA GLU A 80 30.19 -0.76 12.79
C GLU A 80 28.75 -0.40 12.41
N VAL A 81 28.03 0.19 13.37
CA VAL A 81 26.78 0.91 13.11
C VAL A 81 27.19 2.33 12.73
N VAL A 82 27.00 2.68 11.46
CA VAL A 82 27.38 3.99 10.90
C VAL A 82 26.38 5.05 11.34
N ARG A 83 25.08 4.72 11.29
CA ARG A 83 24.00 5.60 11.68
C ARG A 83 22.86 4.81 12.29
N ARG A 84 22.35 5.28 13.44
CA ARG A 84 21.14 4.72 14.06
C ARG A 84 19.90 5.09 13.27
N SER A 85 18.93 4.18 13.24
CA SER A 85 17.61 4.44 12.70
C SER A 85 16.89 5.51 13.52
N GLY A 86 16.27 6.48 12.86
CA GLY A 86 15.33 7.42 13.48
C GLY A 86 13.91 6.86 13.63
N LYS A 87 13.68 5.62 13.20
CA LYS A 87 12.37 4.95 13.32
C LYS A 87 12.10 4.64 14.79
N PRO A 88 10.97 5.10 15.37
CA PRO A 88 10.66 4.80 16.75
C PRO A 88 10.23 3.34 16.92
N PHE A 89 10.57 2.77 18.07
CA PHE A 89 9.99 1.55 18.59
C PHE A 89 8.83 1.89 19.51
N VAL A 90 7.85 0.99 19.59
CA VAL A 90 6.71 1.13 20.50
C VAL A 90 6.82 0.10 21.61
N GLY A 91 6.63 0.54 22.85
CA GLY A 91 6.62 -0.33 24.01
C GLY A 91 5.97 0.32 25.23
N ILE A 92 6.14 -0.30 26.38
CA ILE A 92 5.50 0.12 27.64
C ILE A 92 6.53 0.84 28.51
N TYR A 93 6.29 2.10 28.83
CA TYR A 93 7.12 2.85 29.76
C TYR A 93 7.00 2.26 31.17
N HIS A 94 8.13 2.06 31.83
CA HIS A 94 8.21 1.51 33.17
C HIS A 94 9.33 2.19 33.96
N SER A 95 8.99 2.73 35.13
CA SER A 95 9.91 3.48 35.98
C SER A 95 9.97 2.87 37.39
N ILE A 96 11.19 2.69 37.90
CA ILE A 96 11.45 2.25 39.29
C ILE A 96 12.55 3.15 39.88
N GLY A 97 12.20 3.94 40.89
CA GLY A 97 13.14 4.88 41.52
C GLY A 97 13.67 5.88 40.50
N ASP A 98 15.00 6.02 40.43
CA ASP A 98 15.68 6.94 39.51
C ASP A 98 16.03 6.29 38.15
N GLN A 99 15.40 5.17 37.81
CA GLN A 99 15.65 4.44 36.57
C GLN A 99 14.35 4.19 35.81
N ALA A 100 14.41 4.28 34.48
CA ALA A 100 13.28 3.99 33.61
C ALA A 100 13.70 3.25 32.34
N TRP A 101 12.78 2.42 31.86
CA TRP A 101 12.91 1.65 30.64
C TRP A 101 11.63 1.73 29.83
N VAL A 102 11.75 1.56 28.52
CA VAL A 102 10.63 1.18 27.67
C VAL A 102 10.75 -0.32 27.41
N LEU A 103 9.79 -1.07 27.95
CA LEU A 103 9.70 -2.51 27.83
C LEU A 103 9.19 -2.86 26.43
N MET A 104 9.98 -3.64 25.70
CA MET A 104 9.65 -3.97 24.31
C MET A 104 8.72 -5.18 24.23
N GLN A 105 7.62 -4.98 23.50
CA GLN A 105 6.61 -6.01 23.25
C GLN A 105 6.89 -6.78 21.93
N SER A 106 7.52 -6.10 20.97
CA SER A 106 7.82 -6.71 19.68
C SER A 106 9.04 -7.62 19.73
N LYS A 107 8.93 -8.81 19.14
CA LYS A 107 10.08 -9.72 18.91
C LYS A 107 11.13 -9.14 17.96
N SER A 108 10.81 -8.09 17.19
CA SER A 108 11.78 -7.40 16.33
C SER A 108 12.74 -6.49 17.11
N MET A 109 12.41 -6.14 18.35
CA MET A 109 13.28 -5.39 19.26
C MET A 109 13.37 -6.16 20.58
N PRO A 110 14.29 -7.14 20.70
CA PRO A 110 14.33 -8.03 21.85
C PRO A 110 15.00 -7.42 23.10
N TYR A 111 15.26 -6.11 23.09
CA TYR A 111 15.97 -5.41 24.15
C TYR A 111 15.16 -4.21 24.62
N ASP A 112 14.97 -4.09 25.93
CA ASP A 112 14.37 -2.90 26.53
C ASP A 112 15.29 -1.69 26.37
N ILE A 113 14.71 -0.50 26.28
CA ILE A 113 15.45 0.74 26.02
C ILE A 113 15.49 1.57 27.30
N GLU A 114 16.68 1.87 27.81
CA GLU A 114 16.87 2.76 28.95
C GLU A 114 16.58 4.22 28.52
N VAL A 115 15.78 4.93 29.29
CA VAL A 115 15.39 6.33 29.03
C VAL A 115 15.58 7.19 30.27
N ASP A 116 15.73 8.50 30.08
CA ASP A 116 15.77 9.45 31.20
C ASP A 116 14.37 9.57 31.83
N PRO A 117 14.18 9.16 33.11
CA PRO A 117 12.89 9.22 33.77
C PRO A 117 12.34 10.64 33.87
N LYS A 118 13.20 11.66 34.07
CA LYS A 118 12.74 13.05 34.21
C LYS A 118 12.19 13.58 32.91
N ALA A 119 12.92 13.37 31.81
CA ALA A 119 12.47 13.77 30.48
C ALA A 119 11.17 13.04 30.08
N ALA A 120 11.05 11.75 30.43
CA ALA A 120 9.84 10.98 30.18
C ALA A 120 8.62 11.51 30.97
N GLU A 121 8.80 11.83 32.25
CA GLU A 121 7.75 12.41 33.09
C GLU A 121 7.34 13.82 32.64
N GLU A 122 8.29 14.65 32.21
CA GLU A 122 8.04 15.97 31.62
C GLU A 122 7.25 15.87 30.30
N ALA A 123 7.48 14.81 29.51
CA ALA A 123 6.69 14.47 28.33
C ALA A 123 5.31 13.87 28.67
N GLY A 124 5.00 13.67 29.96
CA GLY A 124 3.72 13.16 30.45
C GLY A 124 3.62 11.63 30.56
N ALA A 125 4.73 10.89 30.42
CA ALA A 125 4.72 9.45 30.53
C ALA A 125 4.48 8.99 31.98
N ARG A 126 3.66 7.95 32.16
CA ARG A 126 3.44 7.27 33.45
C ARG A 126 3.70 5.78 33.26
N SER A 127 4.22 5.13 34.30
CA SER A 127 4.49 3.68 34.24
C SER A 127 3.24 2.90 33.82
N GLY A 128 3.38 2.01 32.86
CA GLY A 128 2.30 1.27 32.21
C GLY A 128 1.74 1.89 30.94
N MET A 129 2.10 3.13 30.59
CA MET A 129 1.69 3.77 29.34
C MET A 129 2.47 3.23 28.15
N LYS A 130 1.80 3.14 27.00
CA LYS A 130 2.42 2.90 25.71
C LYS A 130 3.10 4.17 25.22
N VAL A 131 4.35 4.07 24.78
CA VAL A 131 5.18 5.19 24.35
C VAL A 131 5.95 4.82 23.07
N ALA A 132 6.32 5.84 22.30
CA ALA A 132 7.23 5.73 21.18
C ALA A 132 8.63 6.21 21.61
N VAL A 133 9.66 5.44 21.27
CA VAL A 133 11.05 5.66 21.73
C VAL A 133 12.03 5.42 20.58
N VAL A 134 13.03 6.29 20.45
CA VAL A 134 14.13 6.13 19.48
C VAL A 134 15.40 5.76 20.23
N VAL A 135 16.24 4.91 19.63
CA VAL A 135 17.53 4.52 20.20
C VAL A 135 18.60 5.52 19.76
N ASP A 136 19.16 6.24 20.74
CA ASP A 136 20.26 7.18 20.52
C ASP A 136 21.61 6.49 20.43
N GLY A 137 21.77 5.40 21.20
CA GLY A 137 23.06 4.75 21.31
C GLY A 137 23.02 3.41 22.03
N TRP A 138 24.07 2.63 21.84
CA TRP A 138 24.25 1.39 22.56
C TRP A 138 25.72 1.12 22.81
N GLU A 139 26.15 1.36 24.05
CA GLU A 139 27.53 1.12 24.45
C GLU A 139 27.88 -0.37 24.37
N ARG A 140 29.10 -0.69 23.92
CA ARG A 140 29.52 -2.07 23.63
C ARG A 140 29.41 -3.05 24.81
N LYS A 141 29.51 -2.55 26.04
CA LYS A 141 29.40 -3.36 27.27
C LYS A 141 28.03 -3.30 27.93
N ALA A 142 27.15 -2.41 27.47
CA ALA A 142 25.82 -2.26 28.03
C ALA A 142 24.92 -3.39 27.53
N THR A 143 24.07 -3.88 28.42
CA THR A 143 23.08 -4.93 28.12
C THR A 143 21.85 -4.39 27.40
N THR A 144 21.56 -3.10 27.56
CA THR A 144 20.42 -2.40 26.95
C THR A 144 20.90 -1.15 26.20
N PRO A 145 20.25 -0.78 25.09
CA PRO A 145 20.43 0.53 24.45
C PRO A 145 19.87 1.67 25.32
N ARG A 146 20.30 2.89 25.01
CA ARG A 146 19.76 4.14 25.55
C ARG A 146 19.00 4.89 24.46
N GLY A 147 17.95 5.58 24.87
CA GLY A 147 17.09 6.33 23.97
C GLY A 147 16.34 7.45 24.66
N HIS A 148 15.47 8.10 23.89
CA HIS A 148 14.54 9.11 24.38
C HIS A 148 13.14 8.86 23.81
N LEU A 149 12.13 9.30 24.56
CA LEU A 149 10.76 9.23 24.09
C LEU A 149 10.55 10.27 22.99
N THR A 150 9.95 9.84 21.88
CA THR A 150 9.45 10.74 20.84
C THR A 150 7.99 11.08 21.05
N ASP A 151 7.24 10.22 21.76
CA ASP A 151 5.82 10.43 21.99
C ASP A 151 5.27 9.59 23.15
N VAL A 152 4.23 10.10 23.81
CA VAL A 152 3.45 9.38 24.82
C VAL A 152 2.08 9.07 24.23
N LEU A 153 1.88 7.80 23.86
CA LEU A 153 0.75 7.38 23.04
C LEU A 153 -0.53 7.20 23.86
N GLY A 154 -0.40 6.73 25.11
CA GLY A 154 -1.52 6.61 26.06
C GLY A 154 -1.61 5.25 26.74
N GLU A 155 -2.80 4.90 27.23
CA GLU A 155 -3.06 3.62 27.91
C GLU A 155 -3.19 2.48 26.89
N PRO A 156 -2.52 1.32 27.10
CA PRO A 156 -2.66 0.14 26.25
C PRO A 156 -4.12 -0.33 26.15
N GLY A 157 -4.53 -0.80 24.98
CA GLY A 157 -5.87 -1.31 24.71
C GLY A 157 -6.92 -0.24 24.39
N LYS A 158 -6.61 1.06 24.52
CA LYS A 158 -7.46 2.14 24.01
C LYS A 158 -7.28 2.28 22.51
N ASN A 159 -8.38 2.43 21.76
CA ASN A 159 -8.34 2.52 20.29
C ASN A 159 -7.32 3.56 19.77
N ASP A 160 -7.39 4.80 20.26
CA ASP A 160 -6.47 5.87 19.85
C ASP A 160 -5.00 5.52 20.11
N THR A 161 -4.70 4.97 21.30
CA THR A 161 -3.35 4.54 21.65
C THR A 161 -2.83 3.51 20.66
N GLU A 162 -3.66 2.54 20.28
CA GLU A 162 -3.27 1.43 19.41
C GLU A 162 -3.12 1.86 17.95
N MET A 163 -3.98 2.77 17.46
CA MET A 163 -3.85 3.34 16.13
C MET A 163 -2.61 4.24 16.02
N HIS A 164 -2.35 5.09 17.04
CA HIS A 164 -1.11 5.88 17.09
C HIS A 164 0.13 5.01 17.23
N ALA A 165 0.06 3.90 17.97
CA ALA A 165 1.15 2.92 18.05
C ALA A 165 1.47 2.32 16.68
N ILE A 166 0.47 1.93 15.89
CA ILE A 166 0.69 1.44 14.52
C ILE A 166 1.35 2.53 13.67
N LEU A 167 0.87 3.78 13.71
CA LEU A 167 1.48 4.88 12.95
C LEU A 167 2.95 5.12 13.35
N ALA A 168 3.24 5.08 14.66
CA ALA A 168 4.60 5.20 15.17
C ALA A 168 5.50 4.03 14.72
N GLU A 169 5.03 2.78 14.78
CA GLU A 169 5.77 1.59 14.30
C GLU A 169 6.23 1.73 12.85
N PHE A 170 5.48 2.47 12.02
CA PHE A 170 5.78 2.72 10.62
C PHE A 170 6.44 4.09 10.36
N ASN A 171 6.74 4.86 11.40
CA ASN A 171 7.27 6.23 11.30
C ASN A 171 6.38 7.12 10.40
N LEU A 172 5.08 7.06 10.66
CA LEU A 172 4.06 7.86 9.98
C LEU A 172 3.61 8.99 10.92
N PRO A 173 3.87 10.25 10.55
CA PRO A 173 3.44 11.39 11.35
C PRO A 173 1.92 11.49 11.30
N TYR A 174 1.29 11.67 12.45
CA TYR A 174 -0.17 11.67 12.57
C TYR A 174 -0.74 13.01 13.09
N ARG A 175 0.13 13.99 13.34
CA ARG A 175 -0.20 15.37 13.66
C ARG A 175 0.59 16.29 12.75
N PHE A 176 0.05 17.46 12.45
CA PHE A 176 0.81 18.53 11.83
C PHE A 176 1.46 19.38 12.90
N GLU A 177 2.71 19.79 12.65
CA GLU A 177 3.35 20.79 13.49
C GLU A 177 2.58 22.12 13.39
N PRO A 178 2.51 22.93 14.48
CA PRO A 178 1.79 24.19 14.47
C PRO A 178 2.25 25.15 13.36
N GLU A 179 3.53 25.11 12.99
CA GLU A 179 4.05 25.92 11.88
C GLU A 179 3.40 25.57 10.54
N VAL A 180 3.11 24.28 10.29
CA VAL A 180 2.47 23.81 9.06
C VAL A 180 1.01 24.24 9.00
N GLU A 181 0.26 24.04 10.09
CA GLU A 181 -1.14 24.48 10.19
C GLU A 181 -1.25 25.99 10.00
N ASN A 182 -0.41 26.77 10.70
CA ASN A 182 -0.36 28.23 10.54
C ASN A 182 0.00 28.66 9.11
N ALA A 183 0.84 27.89 8.40
CA ALA A 183 1.17 28.18 7.01
C ALA A 183 -0.03 27.92 6.07
N ALA A 184 -0.79 26.84 6.30
CA ALA A 184 -2.02 26.57 5.57
C ALA A 184 -3.10 27.62 5.86
N ASP A 185 -3.27 28.01 7.13
CA ASP A 185 -4.24 29.00 7.58
C ASP A 185 -4.02 30.40 6.99
N LYS A 186 -2.81 30.72 6.54
CA LYS A 186 -2.51 31.98 5.85
C LYS A 186 -2.93 32.00 4.38
N ILE A 187 -3.24 30.85 3.77
CA ILE A 187 -3.68 30.78 2.37
C ILE A 187 -5.11 31.34 2.28
N SER A 188 -5.36 32.25 1.34
CA SER A 188 -6.69 32.86 1.16
C SER A 188 -7.72 31.82 0.75
N ASP A 189 -8.96 32.01 1.23
CA ASP A 189 -10.12 31.22 0.81
C ASP A 189 -10.82 31.79 -0.43
N GLU A 190 -10.47 33.01 -0.84
CA GLU A 190 -11.09 33.71 -1.95
C GLU A 190 -10.38 33.39 -3.27
N ILE A 191 -11.15 32.96 -4.28
CA ILE A 191 -10.69 32.87 -5.66
C ILE A 191 -10.79 34.25 -6.30
N THR A 192 -9.64 34.82 -6.69
CA THR A 192 -9.56 36.17 -7.24
C THR A 192 -9.71 36.19 -8.76
N PRO A 193 -10.00 37.35 -9.38
CA PRO A 193 -9.98 37.48 -10.84
C PRO A 193 -8.63 37.11 -11.49
N GLU A 194 -7.51 37.28 -10.79
CA GLU A 194 -6.20 36.87 -11.32
C GLU A 194 -6.06 35.34 -11.30
N ASP A 195 -6.65 34.65 -10.33
CA ASP A 195 -6.64 33.18 -10.28
C ASP A 195 -7.43 32.55 -11.43
N LEU A 196 -8.46 33.26 -11.92
CA LEU A 196 -9.30 32.85 -13.05
C LEU A 196 -8.63 33.10 -14.41
N LYS A 197 -7.60 33.95 -14.47
CA LYS A 197 -6.97 34.36 -15.71
C LYS A 197 -6.26 33.18 -16.38
N GLY A 198 -6.57 32.97 -17.67
CA GLY A 198 -6.00 31.88 -18.46
C GLY A 198 -6.57 30.49 -18.14
N ARG A 199 -7.58 30.39 -17.27
CA ARG A 199 -8.33 29.16 -17.02
C ARG A 199 -9.50 29.04 -17.99
N LYS A 200 -9.76 27.82 -18.46
CA LYS A 200 -10.99 27.53 -19.20
C LYS A 200 -12.18 27.46 -18.22
N ASP A 201 -13.30 28.05 -18.60
CA ASP A 201 -14.49 28.12 -17.75
C ASP A 201 -15.45 26.96 -18.07
N PHE A 202 -15.79 26.18 -17.05
CA PHE A 202 -16.75 25.09 -17.10
C PHE A 202 -17.87 25.24 -16.06
N ARG A 203 -18.01 26.41 -15.42
CA ARG A 203 -19.00 26.63 -14.35
C ARG A 203 -20.45 26.46 -14.80
N ASP A 204 -20.72 26.61 -16.10
CA ASP A 204 -22.05 26.42 -16.70
C ASP A 204 -22.25 25.01 -17.31
N VAL A 205 -21.29 24.10 -17.12
CA VAL A 205 -21.37 22.72 -17.61
C VAL A 205 -21.73 21.80 -16.45
N LEU A 206 -22.73 20.93 -16.65
CA LEU A 206 -23.16 19.95 -15.65
C LEU A 206 -21.96 19.17 -15.11
N THR A 207 -21.68 19.34 -13.83
CA THR A 207 -20.50 18.81 -13.13
C THR A 207 -20.91 18.21 -11.79
N PHE A 208 -20.36 17.06 -11.42
CA PHE A 208 -20.67 16.40 -10.15
C PHE A 208 -19.50 15.55 -9.63
N THR A 209 -19.51 15.23 -8.34
CA THR A 209 -18.57 14.29 -7.71
C THR A 209 -19.30 13.02 -7.25
N ILE A 210 -18.60 11.88 -7.24
CA ILE A 210 -19.09 10.60 -6.69
C ILE A 210 -17.99 10.01 -5.81
N ASP A 211 -18.24 9.98 -4.50
CA ASP A 211 -17.22 9.66 -3.49
C ASP A 211 -17.75 8.68 -2.44
N PRO A 212 -16.91 8.12 -1.55
CA PRO A 212 -17.40 7.46 -0.35
C PRO A 212 -18.28 8.39 0.50
N ALA A 213 -19.29 7.83 1.18
CA ALA A 213 -20.24 8.62 1.97
C ALA A 213 -19.56 9.43 3.09
N ASP A 214 -18.47 8.91 3.65
CA ASP A 214 -17.62 9.47 4.71
C ASP A 214 -16.52 10.42 4.20
N ALA A 215 -16.31 10.53 2.89
CA ALA A 215 -15.29 11.40 2.30
C ALA A 215 -15.62 12.89 2.47
N LYS A 216 -14.57 13.70 2.68
CA LYS A 216 -14.64 15.18 2.79
C LYS A 216 -13.73 15.89 1.78
N ASP A 217 -12.78 15.15 1.24
CA ASP A 217 -11.72 15.55 0.34
C ASP A 217 -12.02 15.06 -1.09
N PHE A 218 -12.91 15.77 -1.79
CA PHE A 218 -13.30 15.42 -3.16
C PHE A 218 -12.19 15.87 -4.13
N ASP A 219 -11.35 14.94 -4.57
CA ASP A 219 -10.21 15.17 -5.48
C ASP A 219 -10.67 15.43 -6.92
N ASP A 220 -11.72 14.75 -7.35
CA ASP A 220 -12.14 14.66 -8.74
C ASP A 220 -13.64 14.94 -8.95
N ALA A 221 -13.95 15.48 -10.12
CA ALA A 221 -15.31 15.72 -10.59
C ALA A 221 -15.41 15.34 -12.07
N LEU A 222 -16.57 14.83 -12.46
CA LEU A 222 -16.92 14.59 -13.85
C LEU A 222 -17.87 15.66 -14.36
N SER A 223 -17.65 16.11 -15.60
CA SER A 223 -18.61 16.92 -16.32
C SER A 223 -19.07 16.25 -17.60
N PHE A 224 -20.28 16.56 -18.04
CA PHE A 224 -20.90 15.92 -19.20
C PHE A 224 -21.75 16.90 -20.01
N ARG A 225 -21.58 16.87 -21.33
CA ARG A 225 -22.39 17.62 -22.28
C ARG A 225 -22.55 16.87 -23.60
N ARG A 226 -23.79 16.77 -24.10
CA ARG A 226 -24.06 16.30 -25.46
C ARG A 226 -23.75 17.40 -26.47
N LEU A 227 -23.01 17.07 -27.53
CA LEU A 227 -22.64 17.98 -28.60
C LEU A 227 -23.65 17.91 -29.76
N PRO A 228 -23.77 18.97 -30.59
CA PRO A 228 -24.75 19.02 -31.68
C PRO A 228 -24.61 17.93 -32.76
N ASP A 229 -23.42 17.36 -32.90
CA ASP A 229 -23.08 16.29 -33.83
C ASP A 229 -23.38 14.88 -33.28
N GLY A 230 -23.87 14.78 -32.05
CA GLY A 230 -24.16 13.53 -31.36
C GLY A 230 -23.01 12.96 -30.54
N ASN A 231 -21.83 13.61 -30.56
CA ASN A 231 -20.72 13.27 -29.68
C ASN A 231 -20.96 13.79 -28.24
N TYR A 232 -20.06 13.42 -27.34
CA TYR A 232 -20.07 13.84 -25.95
C TYR A 232 -18.80 14.62 -25.62
N GLU A 233 -18.95 15.73 -24.91
CA GLU A 233 -17.85 16.36 -24.18
C GLU A 233 -17.88 15.84 -22.74
N VAL A 234 -16.82 15.16 -22.34
CA VAL A 234 -16.65 14.61 -20.98
C VAL A 234 -15.42 15.25 -20.35
N GLY A 235 -15.59 15.92 -19.22
CA GLY A 235 -14.49 16.49 -18.45
C GLY A 235 -14.15 15.66 -17.23
N VAL A 236 -12.86 15.44 -17.00
CA VAL A 236 -12.30 14.96 -15.74
C VAL A 236 -11.57 16.13 -15.10
N HIS A 237 -12.11 16.65 -14.00
CA HIS A 237 -11.63 17.85 -13.33
C HIS A 237 -11.03 17.49 -11.99
N ILE A 238 -9.73 17.76 -11.82
CA ILE A 238 -8.99 17.40 -10.61
C ILE A 238 -8.65 18.66 -9.82
N ALA A 239 -8.77 18.61 -8.49
CA ALA A 239 -8.38 19.71 -7.61
C ALA A 239 -6.98 20.25 -7.95
N ASP A 240 -6.87 21.57 -8.17
CA ASP A 240 -5.60 22.21 -8.52
C ASP A 240 -4.75 22.49 -7.27
N VAL A 241 -4.35 21.42 -6.56
CA VAL A 241 -3.54 21.52 -5.33
C VAL A 241 -2.24 22.26 -5.59
N SER A 242 -1.66 22.13 -6.79
CA SER A 242 -0.44 22.83 -7.21
C SER A 242 -0.55 24.36 -7.23
N HIS A 243 -1.77 24.89 -7.29
CA HIS A 243 -2.04 26.32 -7.17
C HIS A 243 -1.81 26.81 -5.73
N TYR A 244 -2.23 26.04 -4.73
CA TYR A 244 -2.15 26.41 -3.32
C TYR A 244 -0.83 25.98 -2.68
N VAL A 245 -0.33 24.79 -3.01
CA VAL A 245 0.89 24.21 -2.44
C VAL A 245 2.07 24.44 -3.38
N ARG A 246 2.81 25.53 -3.15
CA ARG A 246 3.94 25.96 -3.99
C ARG A 246 5.25 25.24 -3.60
N PRO A 247 6.12 24.90 -4.58
CA PRO A 247 7.40 24.25 -4.32
C PRO A 247 8.23 24.99 -3.27
N GLY A 248 8.80 24.27 -2.30
CA GLY A 248 9.65 24.79 -1.24
C GLY A 248 8.92 25.49 -0.08
N SER A 249 7.60 25.66 -0.15
CA SER A 249 6.79 26.16 0.96
C SER A 249 6.80 25.19 2.15
N ILE A 250 6.40 25.67 3.34
CA ILE A 250 6.31 24.84 4.56
C ILE A 250 5.38 23.65 4.32
N VAL A 251 4.20 23.90 3.74
CA VAL A 251 3.22 22.87 3.42
C VAL A 251 3.74 21.88 2.37
N ASP A 252 4.48 22.35 1.35
CA ASP A 252 5.08 21.45 0.34
C ASP A 252 6.12 20.50 0.94
N LYS A 253 6.97 20.99 1.84
CA LYS A 253 7.96 20.16 2.54
C LYS A 253 7.28 19.09 3.39
N GLU A 254 6.21 19.45 4.09
CA GLU A 254 5.41 18.49 4.85
C GLU A 254 4.72 17.47 3.94
N ALA A 255 4.07 17.91 2.86
CA ALA A 255 3.41 17.04 1.90
C ALA A 255 4.39 16.06 1.26
N ARG A 256 5.60 16.53 0.89
CA ARG A 256 6.70 15.71 0.40
C ARG A 256 7.10 14.69 1.45
N MET A 257 7.34 15.11 2.69
CA MET A 257 7.78 14.23 3.79
C MET A 257 6.77 13.11 4.05
N ARG A 258 5.46 13.44 4.09
CA ARG A 258 4.38 12.45 4.23
C ARG A 258 4.30 11.52 3.03
N GLY A 259 4.34 12.07 1.82
CA GLY A 259 4.30 11.37 0.52
C GLY A 259 2.90 10.92 0.09
N THR A 260 2.08 10.43 1.02
CA THR A 260 0.69 10.02 0.78
C THR A 260 -0.14 10.19 2.06
N SER A 261 -1.46 10.32 1.93
CA SER A 261 -2.40 10.10 3.03
C SER A 261 -2.41 8.62 3.43
N VAL A 262 -2.75 8.33 4.68
CA VAL A 262 -2.82 6.98 5.25
C VAL A 262 -4.23 6.73 5.78
N TYR A 263 -4.86 5.62 5.38
CA TYR A 263 -6.24 5.28 5.72
C TYR A 263 -6.29 4.07 6.67
N LEU A 264 -6.20 4.33 7.98
CA LEU A 264 -6.45 3.29 8.96
C LEU A 264 -7.95 2.98 9.03
N VAL A 265 -8.30 1.86 9.68
CA VAL A 265 -9.70 1.41 9.79
C VAL A 265 -10.64 2.49 10.33
N ASP A 266 -10.21 3.26 11.33
CA ASP A 266 -11.06 4.22 12.04
C ASP A 266 -10.81 5.69 11.65
N ARG A 267 -9.71 5.99 10.94
CA ARG A 267 -9.29 7.37 10.67
C ARG A 267 -8.43 7.50 9.41
N THR A 268 -8.44 8.72 8.87
CA THR A 268 -7.51 9.16 7.84
C THR A 268 -6.45 10.08 8.44
N VAL A 269 -5.18 9.81 8.14
CA VAL A 269 -4.06 10.71 8.37
C VAL A 269 -3.75 11.42 7.05
N PRO A 270 -4.11 12.69 6.88
CA PRO A 270 -4.00 13.34 5.58
C PRO A 270 -2.57 13.75 5.26
N MET A 271 -2.26 13.79 3.96
CA MET A 271 -1.01 14.36 3.43
C MET A 271 -0.95 15.89 3.59
N LEU A 272 -2.10 16.55 3.50
CA LEU A 272 -2.24 18.01 3.56
C LEU A 272 -3.07 18.43 4.79
N PRO A 273 -2.82 19.62 5.37
CA PRO A 273 -3.64 20.17 6.42
C PRO A 273 -5.12 20.28 6.04
N GLU A 274 -6.01 20.22 7.03
CA GLU A 274 -7.46 20.16 6.84
C GLU A 274 -8.00 21.31 5.98
N LYS A 275 -7.49 22.53 6.21
CA LYS A 275 -7.87 23.70 5.42
C LYS A 275 -7.62 23.50 3.92
N LEU A 276 -6.56 22.79 3.53
CA LEU A 276 -6.28 22.53 2.13
C LEU A 276 -7.13 21.38 1.60
N CYS A 277 -7.10 20.21 2.26
CA CYS A 277 -7.77 19.02 1.73
C CYS A 277 -9.30 19.13 1.78
N ASN A 278 -9.88 19.59 2.90
CA ASN A 278 -11.33 19.59 3.10
C ASN A 278 -11.97 20.90 2.65
N LYS A 279 -11.21 22.01 2.56
CA LYS A 279 -11.74 23.34 2.22
C LYS A 279 -11.34 23.85 0.83
N LEU A 280 -10.07 24.18 0.60
CA LEU A 280 -9.64 24.88 -0.61
C LEU A 280 -9.63 23.99 -1.85
N CYS A 281 -9.13 22.76 -1.70
CA CYS A 281 -8.95 21.84 -2.81
C CYS A 281 -10.18 20.95 -3.06
N SER A 282 -10.91 20.55 -1.99
CA SER A 282 -12.12 19.73 -2.10
C SER A 282 -13.15 20.38 -3.04
N LEU A 283 -13.59 19.63 -4.05
CA LEU A 283 -14.51 20.05 -5.11
C LEU A 283 -15.97 20.08 -4.66
N ARG A 284 -16.24 20.81 -3.57
CA ARG A 284 -17.57 20.96 -2.96
C ARG A 284 -18.62 21.50 -3.95
N PRO A 285 -19.89 21.07 -3.81
CA PRO A 285 -20.97 21.58 -4.64
C PRO A 285 -21.25 23.06 -4.37
N ASP A 286 -21.81 23.73 -5.37
CA ASP A 286 -22.27 25.12 -5.35
C ASP A 286 -21.17 26.17 -5.06
N GLU A 287 -19.90 25.79 -5.15
CA GLU A 287 -18.73 26.65 -4.98
C GLU A 287 -17.85 26.65 -6.23
N ASP A 288 -17.29 27.81 -6.59
CA ASP A 288 -16.27 27.89 -7.64
C ASP A 288 -14.99 27.20 -7.14
N LYS A 289 -14.40 26.34 -7.98
CA LYS A 289 -13.19 25.58 -7.66
C LYS A 289 -12.18 25.62 -8.79
N LEU A 290 -10.91 25.81 -8.41
CA LEU A 290 -9.78 25.77 -9.33
C LEU A 290 -9.37 24.33 -9.57
N VAL A 291 -9.31 23.94 -10.84
CA VAL A 291 -9.02 22.57 -11.25
C VAL A 291 -7.93 22.49 -12.32
N PHE A 292 -7.30 21.32 -12.41
CA PHE A 292 -6.52 20.87 -13.55
C PHE A 292 -7.33 19.78 -14.25
N SER A 293 -7.67 19.98 -15.51
CA SER A 293 -8.65 19.14 -16.20
C SER A 293 -8.07 18.45 -17.42
N ALA A 294 -8.58 17.25 -17.69
CA ALA A 294 -8.50 16.56 -18.97
C ALA A 294 -9.93 16.46 -19.53
N VAL A 295 -10.17 17.03 -20.70
CA VAL A 295 -11.51 17.12 -21.31
C VAL A 295 -11.47 16.45 -22.67
N PHE A 296 -12.46 15.60 -22.92
CA PHE A 296 -12.50 14.68 -24.05
C PHE A 296 -13.72 14.95 -24.91
N GLU A 297 -13.53 14.88 -26.22
CA GLU A 297 -14.63 14.65 -27.15
C GLU A 297 -14.68 13.15 -27.45
N MET A 298 -15.83 12.52 -27.18
CA MET A 298 -16.02 11.08 -27.27
C MET A 298 -17.23 10.73 -28.15
N THR A 299 -17.10 9.67 -28.96
CA THR A 299 -18.25 9.11 -29.67
C THR A 299 -19.13 8.28 -28.72
N PRO A 300 -20.38 7.97 -29.11
CA PRO A 300 -21.23 7.03 -28.37
C PRO A 300 -20.60 5.63 -28.19
N GLU A 301 -19.59 5.25 -28.96
CA GLU A 301 -18.86 3.98 -28.81
C GLU A 301 -17.66 4.08 -27.87
N ALA A 302 -17.59 5.15 -27.06
CA ALA A 302 -16.50 5.45 -26.12
C ALA A 302 -15.12 5.67 -26.78
N ARG A 303 -15.10 6.01 -28.07
CA ARG A 303 -13.86 6.39 -28.76
C ARG A 303 -13.54 7.86 -28.50
N VAL A 304 -12.35 8.13 -27.97
CA VAL A 304 -11.82 9.49 -27.82
C VAL A 304 -11.41 10.02 -29.20
N LEU A 305 -12.01 11.15 -29.60
CA LEU A 305 -11.70 11.86 -30.85
C LEU A 305 -10.64 12.93 -30.65
N SER A 306 -10.77 13.69 -29.56
CA SER A 306 -9.84 14.75 -29.20
C SER A 306 -9.75 14.88 -27.68
N SER A 307 -8.67 15.52 -27.21
CA SER A 307 -8.49 15.83 -25.79
C SER A 307 -7.88 17.22 -25.60
N TRP A 308 -8.26 17.87 -24.51
CA TRP A 308 -7.68 19.11 -24.03
C TRP A 308 -7.23 18.93 -22.60
N ILE A 309 -6.03 19.43 -22.28
CA ILE A 309 -5.44 19.35 -20.94
C ILE A 309 -5.05 20.76 -20.50
N GLY A 310 -5.50 21.19 -19.32
CA GLY A 310 -5.18 22.52 -18.84
C GLY A 310 -5.84 22.91 -17.53
N ARG A 311 -5.47 24.09 -17.03
CA ARG A 311 -6.10 24.69 -15.84
C ARG A 311 -7.49 25.21 -16.20
N ALA A 312 -8.45 24.95 -15.33
CA ALA A 312 -9.84 25.32 -15.52
C ALA A 312 -10.47 25.79 -14.20
N VAL A 313 -11.71 26.27 -14.28
CA VAL A 313 -12.60 26.56 -13.15
C VAL A 313 -13.92 25.84 -13.35
N ILE A 314 -14.43 25.20 -12.30
CA ILE A 314 -15.72 24.52 -12.28
C ILE A 314 -16.58 25.03 -11.14
N ARG A 315 -17.87 24.70 -11.18
CA ARG A 315 -18.79 24.77 -10.05
C ARG A 315 -19.58 23.47 -10.05
N SER A 316 -19.31 22.60 -9.08
CA SER A 316 -20.00 21.30 -9.01
C SER A 316 -21.48 21.50 -8.67
N ASP A 317 -22.39 20.93 -9.44
CA ASP A 317 -23.84 21.02 -9.22
C ASP A 317 -24.31 20.10 -8.09
N ARG A 318 -23.61 18.98 -7.90
CA ARG A 318 -24.00 17.90 -6.99
C ARG A 318 -22.82 17.10 -6.45
N ARG A 319 -22.95 16.69 -5.19
CA ARG A 319 -22.14 15.65 -4.56
C ARG A 319 -23.00 14.40 -4.39
N LEU A 320 -22.52 13.26 -4.88
CA LEU A 320 -23.14 11.96 -4.73
C LEU A 320 -22.22 11.04 -3.93
N ASP A 321 -22.80 10.07 -3.24
CA ASP A 321 -22.06 8.88 -2.83
C ASP A 321 -22.25 7.74 -3.85
N TYR A 322 -21.39 6.72 -3.76
CA TYR A 322 -21.45 5.57 -4.66
C TYR A 322 -22.82 4.86 -4.64
N ASP A 323 -23.47 4.76 -3.47
CA ASP A 323 -24.80 4.14 -3.37
C ASP A 323 -25.89 4.96 -4.07
N GLY A 324 -25.82 6.30 -3.96
CA GLY A 324 -26.69 7.23 -4.65
C GLY A 324 -26.53 7.14 -6.17
N ALA A 325 -25.29 7.12 -6.65
CA ALA A 325 -25.01 6.91 -8.08
C ALA A 325 -25.46 5.52 -8.57
N GLN A 326 -25.23 4.47 -7.77
CA GLN A 326 -25.65 3.12 -8.12
C GLN A 326 -27.17 3.01 -8.25
N LYS A 327 -27.94 3.64 -7.36
CA LYS A 327 -29.41 3.69 -7.46
C LYS A 327 -29.89 4.35 -8.75
N ILE A 328 -29.18 5.39 -9.23
CA ILE A 328 -29.49 6.05 -10.50
C ILE A 328 -29.19 5.12 -11.69
N ILE A 329 -28.08 4.38 -11.63
CA ILE A 329 -27.67 3.44 -12.67
C ILE A 329 -28.67 2.28 -12.80
N GLU A 330 -29.09 1.71 -11.66
CA GLU A 330 -30.00 0.57 -11.57
C GLU A 330 -31.48 0.94 -11.77
N ALA A 331 -31.82 2.24 -11.78
CA ALA A 331 -33.17 2.69 -12.00
C ALA A 331 -33.70 2.19 -13.35
N PRO A 332 -34.89 1.55 -13.38
CA PRO A 332 -35.44 0.98 -14.61
C PRO A 332 -35.70 2.05 -15.66
N GLU A 333 -36.14 3.24 -15.22
CA GLU A 333 -36.35 4.40 -16.06
C GLU A 333 -35.79 5.65 -15.38
N VAL A 334 -35.19 6.53 -16.18
CA VAL A 334 -34.74 7.85 -15.77
C VAL A 334 -35.36 8.85 -16.75
N PRO A 335 -36.14 9.84 -16.28
CA PRO A 335 -36.69 10.86 -17.17
C PRO A 335 -35.59 11.59 -17.92
N GLU A 336 -35.72 11.77 -19.24
CA GLU A 336 -34.74 12.54 -20.02
C GLU A 336 -34.58 13.99 -19.53
N SER A 337 -35.59 14.53 -18.86
CA SER A 337 -35.54 15.84 -18.21
C SER A 337 -34.59 15.91 -17.01
N ASP A 338 -34.22 14.77 -16.41
CA ASP A 338 -33.21 14.69 -15.36
C ASP A 338 -31.82 14.60 -15.99
N ALA A 339 -31.23 15.77 -16.23
CA ALA A 339 -29.93 15.89 -16.88
C ALA A 339 -28.82 15.15 -16.13
N LEU A 340 -28.86 15.16 -14.78
CA LEU A 340 -27.86 14.48 -13.95
C LEU A 340 -27.96 12.97 -14.10
N ALA A 341 -29.16 12.43 -13.93
CA ALA A 341 -29.35 11.00 -14.00
C ALA A 341 -29.11 10.46 -15.43
N SER A 342 -29.48 11.22 -16.46
CA SER A 342 -29.14 10.91 -17.86
C SER A 342 -27.63 10.89 -18.08
N ALA A 343 -26.90 11.90 -17.57
CA ALA A 343 -25.45 11.97 -17.67
C ALA A 343 -24.76 10.78 -16.99
N ILE A 344 -25.17 10.43 -15.77
CA ILE A 344 -24.60 9.29 -15.02
C ILE A 344 -24.80 7.98 -15.77
N ARG A 345 -25.98 7.73 -16.32
CA ARG A 345 -26.23 6.49 -17.10
C ARG A 345 -25.42 6.45 -18.39
N GLU A 346 -25.27 7.58 -19.06
CA GLU A 346 -24.44 7.65 -20.27
C GLU A 346 -22.97 7.42 -19.95
N LEU A 347 -22.44 8.07 -18.90
CA LEU A 347 -21.07 7.88 -18.43
C LEU A 347 -20.82 6.44 -17.98
N ASN A 348 -21.77 5.81 -17.27
CA ASN A 348 -21.68 4.39 -16.90
C ASN A 348 -21.57 3.49 -18.14
N ARG A 349 -22.38 3.76 -19.17
CA ARG A 349 -22.34 3.02 -20.44
C ARG A 349 -20.99 3.16 -21.12
N LEU A 350 -20.43 4.37 -21.18
CA LEU A 350 -19.10 4.62 -21.74
C LEU A 350 -18.00 3.91 -20.94
N ALA A 351 -18.07 3.96 -19.61
CA ALA A 351 -17.14 3.25 -18.73
C ALA A 351 -17.16 1.73 -18.96
N GLY A 352 -18.35 1.13 -19.06
CA GLY A 352 -18.49 -0.29 -19.37
C GLY A 352 -17.89 -0.68 -20.74
N LEU A 353 -18.00 0.20 -21.75
CA LEU A 353 -17.37 -0.02 -23.05
C LEU A 353 -15.84 0.07 -22.98
N MET A 354 -15.29 1.06 -22.25
CA MET A 354 -13.85 1.20 -22.04
C MET A 354 -13.27 -0.01 -21.30
N LYS A 355 -13.89 -0.41 -20.19
CA LYS A 355 -13.49 -1.58 -19.39
C LYS A 355 -13.45 -2.88 -20.22
N ALA A 356 -14.47 -3.08 -21.07
CA ALA A 356 -14.52 -4.24 -21.96
C ALA A 356 -13.36 -4.24 -22.98
N GLU A 357 -12.96 -3.07 -23.48
CA GLU A 357 -11.84 -2.93 -24.41
C GLU A 357 -10.49 -3.15 -23.73
N GLU A 358 -10.32 -2.68 -22.49
CA GLU A 358 -9.11 -2.90 -21.69
C GLU A 358 -8.89 -4.38 -21.38
N ARG A 359 -9.97 -5.12 -21.06
CA ARG A 359 -9.89 -6.58 -20.90
C ARG A 359 -9.45 -7.28 -22.18
N LYS A 360 -9.92 -6.84 -23.36
CA LYS A 360 -9.45 -7.39 -24.65
C LYS A 360 -7.99 -7.05 -24.93
N ALA A 361 -7.52 -5.88 -24.49
CA ALA A 361 -6.13 -5.46 -24.59
C ALA A 361 -5.19 -6.20 -23.62
N GLY A 362 -5.74 -7.04 -22.73
CA GLY A 362 -4.98 -7.89 -21.82
C GLY A 362 -4.75 -7.27 -20.44
N ALA A 363 -5.61 -6.34 -20.00
CA ALA A 363 -5.67 -5.96 -18.59
C ALA A 363 -5.97 -7.20 -17.73
N ILE A 364 -5.30 -7.30 -16.59
CA ILE A 364 -5.50 -8.40 -15.64
C ILE A 364 -6.34 -7.84 -14.50
N ASP A 365 -7.52 -8.42 -14.32
CA ASP A 365 -8.44 -8.06 -13.25
C ASP A 365 -8.35 -9.12 -12.15
N PHE A 366 -7.88 -8.73 -10.97
CA PHE A 366 -7.87 -9.57 -9.79
C PHE A 366 -9.08 -9.17 -8.95
N ASP A 367 -10.15 -9.95 -9.06
CA ASP A 367 -11.39 -9.72 -8.32
C ASP A 367 -11.26 -10.29 -6.91
N ARG A 368 -10.45 -9.63 -6.08
CA ARG A 368 -10.33 -10.01 -4.67
C ARG A 368 -11.22 -9.11 -3.82
N PRO A 369 -12.16 -9.70 -3.07
CA PRO A 369 -12.89 -8.94 -2.09
C PRO A 369 -12.00 -8.39 -0.99
N GLU A 370 -12.10 -7.09 -0.75
CA GLU A 370 -11.50 -6.44 0.41
C GLU A 370 -12.46 -6.55 1.60
N MET A 371 -11.95 -6.95 2.76
CA MET A 371 -12.74 -6.91 3.99
C MET A 371 -12.70 -5.51 4.60
N LYS A 372 -13.87 -4.89 4.74
CA LYS A 372 -14.04 -3.64 5.46
C LYS A 372 -14.48 -3.94 6.89
N VAL A 373 -13.84 -3.26 7.84
CA VAL A 373 -14.22 -3.30 9.25
C VAL A 373 -14.98 -2.01 9.57
N GLU A 374 -16.21 -2.17 10.03
CA GLU A 374 -17.02 -1.09 10.57
C GLU A 374 -16.74 -0.96 12.07
N VAL A 375 -16.50 0.26 12.53
CA VAL A 375 -16.24 0.58 13.93
C VAL A 375 -17.31 1.52 14.47
N ASP A 376 -17.58 1.44 15.77
CA ASP A 376 -18.39 2.41 16.49
C ASP A 376 -17.61 3.72 16.78
N PRO A 377 -18.24 4.78 17.33
CA PRO A 377 -17.56 6.03 17.65
C PRO A 377 -16.38 5.90 18.62
N GLU A 378 -16.35 4.85 19.46
CA GLU A 378 -15.23 4.53 20.34
C GLU A 378 -14.11 3.75 19.63
N GLY A 379 -14.31 3.42 18.35
CA GLY A 379 -13.38 2.70 17.50
C GLY A 379 -13.42 1.19 17.65
N LYS A 380 -14.39 0.62 18.38
CA LYS A 380 -14.52 -0.82 18.55
C LYS A 380 -15.15 -1.44 17.28
N PRO A 381 -14.62 -2.56 16.76
CA PRO A 381 -15.18 -3.20 15.58
C PRO A 381 -16.55 -3.81 15.87
N VAL A 382 -17.57 -3.40 15.11
CA VAL A 382 -18.96 -3.87 15.24
C VAL A 382 -19.37 -4.82 14.13
N ARG A 383 -18.75 -4.70 12.95
CA ARG A 383 -19.08 -5.52 11.78
C ARG A 383 -17.87 -5.69 10.87
N VAL A 384 -17.72 -6.87 10.30
CA VAL A 384 -16.79 -7.16 9.21
C VAL A 384 -17.60 -7.61 8.01
N TYR A 385 -17.37 -6.99 6.85
CA TYR A 385 -18.09 -7.34 5.63
C TYR A 385 -17.21 -7.14 4.40
N GLU A 386 -17.59 -7.85 3.35
CA GLU A 386 -16.97 -7.78 2.04
C GLU A 386 -17.35 -6.49 1.32
N LYS A 387 -16.35 -5.69 0.96
CA LYS A 387 -16.52 -4.49 0.14
C LYS A 387 -16.60 -4.91 -1.32
N ILE A 388 -17.79 -4.80 -1.90
CA ILE A 388 -18.05 -5.13 -3.30
C ILE A 388 -17.96 -3.86 -4.14
N SER A 389 -17.06 -3.85 -5.12
CA SER A 389 -17.02 -2.80 -6.15
C SER A 389 -18.19 -2.97 -7.11
N LYS A 390 -18.97 -1.90 -7.34
CA LYS A 390 -20.12 -1.90 -8.26
C LYS A 390 -19.88 -0.99 -9.45
N GLU A 391 -20.87 -0.91 -10.35
CA GLU A 391 -20.81 -0.11 -11.57
C GLU A 391 -20.50 1.37 -11.31
N ALA A 392 -21.06 1.97 -10.24
CA ALA A 392 -20.73 3.34 -9.86
C ALA A 392 -19.24 3.54 -9.52
N ASN A 393 -18.57 2.54 -8.92
CA ASN A 393 -17.13 2.59 -8.66
C ASN A 393 -16.34 2.49 -9.97
N TRP A 394 -16.72 1.56 -10.84
CA TRP A 394 -16.07 1.37 -12.13
C TRP A 394 -16.24 2.60 -13.03
N LEU A 395 -17.39 3.28 -12.99
CA LEU A 395 -17.61 4.53 -13.71
C LEU A 395 -16.50 5.54 -13.40
N ILE A 396 -16.27 5.85 -12.12
CA ILE A 396 -15.24 6.79 -11.71
C ILE A 396 -13.85 6.27 -12.08
N GLU A 397 -13.57 5.00 -11.78
CA GLU A 397 -12.28 4.36 -12.08
C GLU A 397 -11.87 4.53 -13.55
N GLU A 398 -12.76 4.21 -14.49
CA GLU A 398 -12.46 4.24 -15.93
C GLU A 398 -12.16 5.66 -16.44
N PHE A 399 -12.88 6.68 -15.95
CA PHE A 399 -12.58 8.07 -16.32
C PHE A 399 -11.29 8.59 -15.68
N MET A 400 -10.95 8.14 -14.47
CA MET A 400 -9.66 8.45 -13.87
C MET A 400 -8.51 7.78 -14.65
N LEU A 401 -8.66 6.51 -15.05
CA LEU A 401 -7.72 5.79 -15.90
C LEU A 401 -7.53 6.50 -17.24
N LEU A 402 -8.62 6.96 -17.87
CA LEU A 402 -8.59 7.75 -19.09
C LEU A 402 -7.79 9.05 -18.92
N ALA A 403 -8.05 9.84 -17.87
CA ALA A 403 -7.30 11.06 -17.60
C ALA A 403 -5.80 10.78 -17.37
N ASN A 404 -5.50 9.78 -16.54
CA ASN A 404 -4.15 9.35 -16.21
C ASN A 404 -3.35 8.93 -17.46
N ARG A 405 -3.90 8.08 -18.32
CA ARG A 405 -3.21 7.62 -19.54
C ARG A 405 -3.01 8.75 -20.54
N THR A 406 -3.99 9.65 -20.69
CA THR A 406 -3.91 10.80 -21.60
C THR A 406 -2.84 11.79 -21.15
N VAL A 407 -2.75 12.11 -19.86
CA VAL A 407 -1.70 12.98 -19.31
C VAL A 407 -0.31 12.36 -19.48
N ALA A 408 -0.18 11.06 -19.21
CA ALA A 408 1.08 10.34 -19.41
C ALA A 408 1.51 10.32 -20.88
N GLU A 409 0.57 10.08 -21.81
CA GLU A 409 0.85 10.11 -23.24
C GLU A 409 1.24 11.52 -23.72
N TYR A 410 0.54 12.55 -23.24
CA TYR A 410 0.89 13.94 -23.56
C TYR A 410 2.34 14.23 -23.20
N ALA A 411 2.76 13.90 -21.98
CA ALA A 411 4.13 14.09 -21.54
C ALA A 411 5.13 13.24 -22.34
N ALA A 412 4.85 11.94 -22.51
CA ALA A 412 5.76 11.01 -23.19
C ALA A 412 5.95 11.32 -24.67
N THR A 413 4.90 11.78 -25.36
CA THR A 413 4.93 12.07 -26.80
C THR A 413 5.39 13.49 -27.12
N GLY A 414 5.53 14.36 -26.10
CA GLY A 414 5.80 15.79 -26.29
C GLY A 414 4.60 16.55 -26.85
N GLY A 415 3.39 16.15 -26.45
CA GLY A 415 2.12 16.76 -26.87
C GLY A 415 1.59 16.31 -28.23
N ARG A 416 2.24 15.34 -28.89
CA ARG A 416 1.84 14.84 -30.22
C ARG A 416 0.66 13.88 -30.18
N MET A 417 0.40 13.22 -29.05
CA MET A 417 -0.74 12.30 -28.85
C MET A 417 -0.87 11.25 -29.96
N ASN A 418 0.26 10.68 -30.39
CA ASN A 418 0.34 9.74 -31.50
C ASN A 418 0.74 8.33 -31.06
N GLY A 419 0.65 8.03 -29.76
CA GLY A 419 1.04 6.76 -29.18
C GLY A 419 2.54 6.47 -29.18
N VAL A 420 3.40 7.38 -29.66
CA VAL A 420 4.86 7.15 -29.82
C VAL A 420 5.66 8.16 -29.00
N ALA A 421 6.38 7.65 -28.01
CA ALA A 421 7.27 8.45 -27.17
C ALA A 421 8.22 9.30 -28.02
N ALA A 422 8.50 10.52 -27.56
CA ALA A 422 9.53 11.35 -28.15
C ALA A 422 10.91 10.69 -27.99
N LYS A 423 11.85 11.01 -28.89
CA LYS A 423 13.24 10.52 -28.77
C LYS A 423 13.90 11.03 -27.49
N SER A 424 13.52 12.23 -27.05
CA SER A 424 13.99 12.87 -25.83
C SER A 424 12.76 13.50 -25.14
N PRO A 425 11.94 12.70 -24.44
CA PRO A 425 10.80 13.22 -23.71
C PRO A 425 11.30 14.11 -22.56
N LYS A 426 10.49 15.11 -22.17
CA LYS A 426 10.78 15.88 -20.95
C LYS A 426 10.65 14.96 -19.74
N THR A 427 11.44 15.21 -18.71
CA THR A 427 11.35 14.54 -17.41
C THR A 427 9.91 14.58 -16.91
N PHE A 428 9.36 13.42 -16.56
CA PHE A 428 8.00 13.30 -16.06
C PHE A 428 7.92 12.20 -15.02
N VAL A 429 6.84 12.15 -14.25
CA VAL A 429 6.60 11.09 -13.26
C VAL A 429 5.61 10.10 -13.86
N TYR A 430 5.99 8.84 -13.94
CA TYR A 430 5.16 7.74 -14.42
C TYR A 430 4.85 6.77 -13.28
N ARG A 431 3.69 6.12 -13.36
CA ARG A 431 3.34 4.96 -12.52
C ARG A 431 3.58 3.72 -13.36
N ILE A 432 4.67 3.02 -13.07
CA ILE A 432 5.13 1.88 -13.86
C ILE A 432 4.85 0.57 -13.14
N HIS A 433 4.63 -0.47 -13.93
CA HIS A 433 4.48 -1.83 -13.42
C HIS A 433 5.15 -2.79 -14.40
N GLY A 434 6.27 -3.38 -13.96
CA GLY A 434 7.07 -4.30 -14.77
C GLY A 434 6.38 -5.64 -15.03
N GLU A 435 7.05 -6.49 -15.81
CA GLU A 435 6.61 -7.88 -16.03
C GLU A 435 6.66 -8.70 -14.72
N PRO A 436 5.85 -9.76 -14.61
CA PRO A 436 5.88 -10.62 -13.42
C PRO A 436 7.24 -11.30 -13.22
N ASN A 437 7.58 -11.61 -11.98
CA ASN A 437 8.84 -12.26 -11.63
C ASN A 437 8.88 -13.70 -12.15
N GLU A 438 9.84 -14.02 -13.01
CA GLU A 438 9.95 -15.34 -13.67
C GLU A 438 10.02 -16.51 -12.67
N VAL A 439 10.75 -16.35 -11.55
CA VAL A 439 10.88 -17.42 -10.54
C VAL A 439 9.54 -17.69 -9.86
N LYS A 440 8.80 -16.62 -9.53
CA LYS A 440 7.46 -16.77 -8.94
C LYS A 440 6.43 -17.31 -9.93
N LEU A 441 6.52 -16.90 -11.20
CA LEU A 441 5.70 -17.47 -12.27
C LEU A 441 5.94 -18.97 -12.41
N GLU A 442 7.19 -19.43 -12.40
CA GLU A 442 7.48 -20.86 -12.46
C GLU A 442 6.90 -21.61 -11.26
N GLY A 443 6.98 -21.03 -10.06
CA GLY A 443 6.30 -21.56 -8.87
C GLY A 443 4.77 -21.69 -9.06
N LEU A 444 4.12 -20.68 -9.63
CA LEU A 444 2.70 -20.73 -9.99
C LEU A 444 2.42 -21.83 -11.02
N ARG A 445 3.24 -21.99 -12.06
CA ARG A 445 3.05 -23.04 -13.08
C ARG A 445 3.13 -24.44 -12.48
N VAL A 446 4.12 -24.68 -11.62
CA VAL A 446 4.28 -25.95 -10.91
C VAL A 446 3.07 -26.23 -10.03
N PHE A 447 2.63 -25.22 -9.27
CA PHE A 447 1.44 -25.33 -8.42
C PHE A 447 0.17 -25.63 -9.24
N ALA A 448 -0.08 -24.84 -10.30
CA ALA A 448 -1.25 -24.99 -11.18
C ALA A 448 -1.28 -26.37 -11.87
N LYS A 449 -0.12 -26.89 -12.26
CA LYS A 449 0.02 -28.26 -12.81
C LYS A 449 -0.43 -29.34 -11.83
N GLY A 450 -0.24 -29.14 -10.53
CA GLY A 450 -0.72 -30.04 -9.48
C GLY A 450 -2.24 -30.23 -9.50
N PHE A 451 -2.98 -29.21 -9.94
CA PHE A 451 -4.43 -29.23 -10.10
C PHE A 451 -4.89 -29.52 -11.54
N GLY A 452 -3.95 -29.85 -12.45
CA GLY A 452 -4.25 -30.22 -13.83
C GLY A 452 -4.30 -29.05 -14.81
N TYR A 453 -4.03 -27.82 -14.37
CA TYR A 453 -3.92 -26.68 -15.27
C TYR A 453 -2.58 -26.67 -16.00
N ARG A 454 -2.58 -26.20 -17.24
CA ARG A 454 -1.35 -25.94 -18.00
C ARG A 454 -1.25 -24.45 -18.24
N VAL A 455 -0.12 -23.89 -17.84
CA VAL A 455 0.22 -22.48 -18.03
C VAL A 455 1.48 -22.48 -18.89
N GLU A 456 1.35 -21.99 -20.12
CA GLU A 456 2.45 -22.03 -21.09
C GLU A 456 3.57 -21.06 -20.69
N ASN A 457 4.78 -21.34 -21.17
CA ASN A 457 5.90 -20.42 -20.98
C ASN A 457 5.81 -19.25 -21.98
N ALA A 458 4.98 -18.27 -21.64
CA ALA A 458 4.77 -17.05 -22.41
C ALA A 458 5.82 -15.97 -22.10
N LYS A 459 5.93 -14.97 -22.99
CA LYS A 459 6.81 -13.79 -22.83
C LYS A 459 6.04 -12.50 -23.05
N GLY A 460 6.47 -11.43 -22.38
CA GLY A 460 5.86 -10.11 -22.56
C GLY A 460 4.35 -10.16 -22.33
N ARG A 461 3.58 -9.61 -23.27
CA ARG A 461 2.11 -9.51 -23.15
C ARG A 461 1.38 -10.85 -23.17
N ASP A 462 1.95 -11.89 -23.76
CA ASP A 462 1.31 -13.21 -23.78
C ASP A 462 1.20 -13.80 -22.36
N ILE A 463 2.03 -13.36 -21.42
CA ILE A 463 1.94 -13.75 -20.00
C ILE A 463 0.58 -13.34 -19.41
N ALA A 464 0.07 -12.15 -19.74
CA ALA A 464 -1.22 -11.69 -19.24
C ALA A 464 -2.38 -12.54 -19.78
N ALA A 465 -2.29 -12.97 -21.04
CA ALA A 465 -3.27 -13.85 -21.66
C ALA A 465 -3.28 -15.25 -21.00
N GLU A 466 -2.11 -15.82 -20.71
CA GLU A 466 -2.01 -17.08 -19.93
C GLU A 466 -2.52 -16.89 -18.50
N LEU A 467 -2.21 -15.74 -17.89
CA LEU A 467 -2.81 -15.14 -16.68
C LEU A 467 -4.32 -15.35 -16.61
N ASN A 468 -4.99 -14.61 -17.47
CA ASN A 468 -6.44 -14.55 -17.55
C ASN A 468 -7.03 -15.92 -17.89
N ARG A 469 -6.40 -16.69 -18.79
CA ARG A 469 -6.88 -18.03 -19.15
C ARG A 469 -6.84 -19.00 -17.95
N LEU A 470 -5.77 -18.95 -17.14
CA LEU A 470 -5.68 -19.74 -15.90
C LEU A 470 -6.81 -19.37 -14.94
N LEU A 471 -6.97 -18.07 -14.63
CA LEU A 471 -7.95 -17.60 -13.67
C LEU A 471 -9.39 -17.87 -14.14
N ASP A 472 -9.69 -17.61 -15.42
CA ASP A 472 -11.00 -17.91 -16.01
C ASP A 472 -11.32 -19.41 -15.96
N SER A 473 -10.32 -20.28 -16.19
CA SER A 473 -10.50 -21.74 -16.12
C SER A 473 -10.68 -22.29 -14.71
N ALA A 474 -10.07 -21.62 -13.71
CA ALA A 474 -10.16 -21.99 -12.30
C ALA A 474 -11.39 -21.37 -11.61
N LYS A 475 -12.09 -20.42 -12.25
CA LYS A 475 -13.19 -19.68 -11.63
C LYS A 475 -14.26 -20.63 -11.09
N GLY A 476 -14.64 -20.42 -9.82
CA GLY A 476 -15.61 -21.27 -9.10
C GLY A 476 -15.08 -22.62 -8.61
N LYS A 477 -13.76 -22.88 -8.71
CA LYS A 477 -13.11 -24.07 -8.16
C LYS A 477 -12.52 -23.79 -6.76
N PRO A 478 -12.39 -24.81 -5.88
CA PRO A 478 -11.81 -24.65 -4.54
C PRO A 478 -10.40 -24.02 -4.54
N GLU A 479 -9.60 -24.32 -5.56
CA GLU A 479 -8.23 -23.82 -5.71
C GLU A 479 -8.12 -22.41 -6.31
N TYR A 480 -9.23 -21.79 -6.74
CA TYR A 480 -9.24 -20.47 -7.40
C TYR A 480 -8.51 -19.42 -6.58
N ALA A 481 -8.90 -19.25 -5.30
CA ALA A 481 -8.35 -18.21 -4.43
C ALA A 481 -6.83 -18.35 -4.25
N ALA A 482 -6.32 -19.59 -4.20
CA ALA A 482 -4.88 -19.83 -4.09
C ALA A 482 -4.14 -19.54 -5.39
N LEU A 483 -4.70 -19.94 -6.55
CA LEU A 483 -4.14 -19.62 -7.86
C LEU A 483 -4.10 -18.12 -8.10
N GLU A 484 -5.18 -17.42 -7.77
CA GLU A 484 -5.28 -15.96 -7.86
C GLU A 484 -4.25 -15.26 -6.96
N ASN A 485 -4.11 -15.71 -5.71
CA ASN A 485 -3.12 -15.13 -4.77
C ASN A 485 -1.68 -15.37 -5.23
N LEU A 486 -1.36 -16.56 -5.75
CA LEU A 486 -0.04 -16.86 -6.30
C LEU A 486 0.24 -16.07 -7.59
N ALA A 487 -0.77 -15.92 -8.46
CA ALA A 487 -0.68 -15.08 -9.65
C ALA A 487 -0.41 -13.62 -9.27
N LEU A 488 -1.17 -13.06 -8.34
CA LEU A 488 -0.95 -11.71 -7.83
C LEU A 488 0.45 -11.54 -7.21
N ARG A 489 0.90 -12.50 -6.39
CA ARG A 489 2.25 -12.47 -5.78
C ARG A 489 3.37 -12.58 -6.80
N SER A 490 3.10 -13.17 -7.97
CA SER A 490 4.05 -13.27 -9.08
C SER A 490 4.23 -11.93 -9.80
N MET A 491 3.22 -11.05 -9.76
CA MET A 491 3.28 -9.72 -10.37
C MET A 491 4.39 -8.86 -9.75
N ALA A 492 4.94 -7.94 -10.55
CA ALA A 492 5.77 -6.87 -10.05
C ALA A 492 4.94 -5.93 -9.15
N LYS A 493 5.58 -5.21 -8.23
CA LYS A 493 4.93 -4.10 -7.55
C LYS A 493 4.95 -2.88 -8.47
N ALA A 494 3.86 -2.13 -8.53
CA ALA A 494 3.85 -0.85 -9.22
C ALA A 494 4.61 0.21 -8.41
N VAL A 495 5.43 1.02 -9.07
CA VAL A 495 6.26 2.07 -8.46
C VAL A 495 6.21 3.34 -9.29
N TYR A 496 6.60 4.47 -8.71
CA TYR A 496 6.85 5.69 -9.45
C TYR A 496 8.27 5.67 -10.04
N SER A 497 8.44 6.19 -11.25
CA SER A 497 9.75 6.41 -11.86
C SER A 497 9.65 7.48 -12.95
N THR A 498 10.78 8.08 -13.29
CA THR A 498 10.93 8.95 -14.47
C THR A 498 11.10 8.16 -15.76
N ASP A 499 11.44 6.87 -15.66
CA ASP A 499 11.57 5.97 -16.80
C ASP A 499 10.26 5.24 -17.10
N ASN A 500 9.62 5.60 -18.21
CA ASN A 500 8.40 4.93 -18.64
C ASN A 500 8.68 3.56 -19.26
N ILE A 501 8.42 2.49 -18.50
CA ILE A 501 8.40 1.10 -18.99
C ILE A 501 6.98 0.58 -19.26
N GLY A 502 5.96 1.43 -19.11
CA GLY A 502 4.55 1.05 -19.18
C GLY A 502 4.01 0.42 -17.90
N HIS A 503 2.74 0.04 -17.95
CA HIS A 503 2.02 -0.60 -16.85
C HIS A 503 1.50 -1.97 -17.30
N PHE A 504 2.14 -3.03 -16.83
CA PHE A 504 1.81 -4.39 -17.25
C PHE A 504 0.39 -4.78 -16.83
N GLY A 505 0.01 -4.61 -15.56
CA GLY A 505 -1.32 -5.03 -15.07
C GLY A 505 -2.52 -4.33 -15.74
N LEU A 506 -2.33 -3.07 -16.17
CA LEU A 506 -3.40 -2.26 -16.80
C LEU A 506 -3.36 -2.30 -18.33
N ALA A 507 -2.43 -3.05 -18.92
CA ALA A 507 -2.20 -3.05 -20.37
C ALA A 507 -1.85 -1.67 -21.00
N PHE A 508 -1.42 -0.68 -20.21
CA PHE A 508 -1.10 0.67 -20.72
C PHE A 508 0.38 0.86 -21.07
N ARG A 509 0.63 1.56 -22.18
CA ARG A 509 1.98 1.99 -22.59
C ARG A 509 2.45 3.25 -21.86
N PHE A 510 1.51 4.14 -21.54
CA PHE A 510 1.77 5.38 -20.83
C PHE A 510 0.79 5.46 -19.66
N TYR A 511 1.30 5.57 -18.44
CA TYR A 511 0.46 5.70 -17.26
C TYR A 511 1.14 6.54 -16.18
N THR A 512 0.37 7.39 -15.53
CA THR A 512 0.79 8.21 -14.39
C THR A 512 -0.36 8.34 -13.41
N HIS A 513 -0.11 8.81 -12.20
CA HIS A 513 -1.16 9.25 -11.31
C HIS A 513 -1.28 10.77 -11.38
N PHE A 514 -2.43 11.25 -11.84
CA PHE A 514 -2.77 12.67 -12.01
C PHE A 514 -4.00 13.06 -11.17
N THR A 515 -4.85 12.10 -10.80
CA THR A 515 -6.23 12.32 -10.37
C THR A 515 -6.44 12.40 -8.87
N SER A 516 -5.40 12.39 -8.03
CA SER A 516 -5.57 12.50 -6.56
C SER A 516 -4.46 13.30 -5.85
N PRO A 517 -4.21 14.57 -6.25
CA PRO A 517 -3.15 15.39 -5.68
C PRO A 517 -3.41 15.84 -4.24
N ILE A 518 -4.63 15.71 -3.69
CA ILE A 518 -4.89 16.00 -2.27
C ILE A 518 -4.20 14.97 -1.37
N ARG A 519 -4.12 13.71 -1.84
CA ARG A 519 -3.67 12.57 -1.04
C ARG A 519 -2.41 11.87 -1.55
N ARG A 520 -1.87 12.25 -2.71
CA ARG A 520 -0.64 11.68 -3.28
C ARG A 520 0.32 12.77 -3.77
N TYR A 521 1.54 12.77 -3.24
CA TYR A 521 2.57 13.73 -3.65
C TYR A 521 3.03 13.55 -5.11
N PRO A 522 3.09 12.32 -5.68
CA PRO A 522 3.36 12.13 -7.10
C PRO A 522 2.40 12.87 -8.03
N ASP A 523 1.11 12.89 -7.73
CA ASP A 523 0.12 13.64 -8.51
C ASP A 523 0.38 15.14 -8.44
N LEU A 524 0.79 15.65 -7.27
CA LEU A 524 1.20 17.06 -7.11
C LEU A 524 2.45 17.39 -7.95
N MET A 525 3.43 16.47 -8.01
CA MET A 525 4.59 16.59 -8.90
C MET A 525 4.16 16.61 -10.37
N VAL A 526 3.27 15.70 -10.77
CA VAL A 526 2.70 15.61 -12.12
C VAL A 526 2.00 16.92 -12.50
N HIS A 527 1.16 17.48 -11.64
CA HIS A 527 0.47 18.76 -11.87
C HIS A 527 1.47 19.91 -12.10
N ARG A 528 2.55 19.98 -11.32
CA ARG A 528 3.60 21.00 -11.47
C ARG A 528 4.33 20.88 -12.80
N LEU A 529 4.78 19.67 -13.13
CA LEU A 529 5.48 19.37 -14.38
C LEU A 529 4.58 19.65 -15.59
N LEU A 530 3.34 19.20 -15.54
CA LEU A 530 2.36 19.41 -16.61
C LEU A 530 2.06 20.89 -16.82
N ALA A 531 1.83 21.66 -15.75
CA ALA A 531 1.64 23.11 -15.85
C ALA A 531 2.86 23.81 -16.46
N LYS A 532 4.08 23.44 -16.04
CA LYS A 532 5.33 23.98 -16.61
C LYS A 532 5.43 23.69 -18.10
N TYR A 533 5.11 22.47 -18.53
CA TYR A 533 5.27 22.05 -19.91
C TYR A 533 4.20 22.60 -20.85
N LEU A 534 2.95 22.74 -20.38
CA LEU A 534 1.90 23.47 -21.10
C LEU A 534 2.27 24.94 -21.32
N ALA A 535 3.01 25.56 -20.38
CA ALA A 535 3.54 26.91 -20.53
C ALA A 535 4.82 27.00 -21.39
N GLY A 536 5.26 25.90 -22.03
CA GLY A 536 6.46 25.88 -22.86
C GLY A 536 7.78 25.80 -22.10
N GLY A 537 7.76 25.54 -20.79
CA GLY A 537 8.96 25.46 -19.97
C GLY A 537 9.90 24.30 -20.34
N ALA A 538 11.20 24.46 -20.02
CA ALA A 538 12.23 23.43 -20.24
C ALA A 538 12.02 22.19 -19.34
N SER A 539 12.60 21.06 -19.74
CA SER A 539 12.62 19.82 -18.96
C SER A 539 13.26 20.05 -17.58
N GLU A 540 12.73 19.40 -16.56
CA GLU A 540 13.35 19.36 -15.22
C GLU A 540 14.50 18.36 -15.14
N ASP A 541 15.28 18.44 -14.05
CA ASP A 541 16.33 17.48 -13.71
C ASP A 541 15.74 16.07 -13.49
N LYS A 542 16.19 15.11 -14.30
CA LYS A 542 15.73 13.73 -14.25
C LYS A 542 16.15 13.04 -12.96
N ASP A 543 17.39 13.24 -12.52
CA ASP A 543 17.96 12.49 -11.39
C ASP A 543 17.29 12.92 -10.08
N TYR A 544 16.99 14.22 -9.94
CA TYR A 544 16.19 14.74 -8.83
C TYR A 544 14.80 14.07 -8.78
N TYR A 545 14.05 14.07 -9.88
CA TYR A 545 12.71 13.48 -9.90
C TYR A 545 12.71 11.96 -9.76
N GLU A 546 13.76 11.27 -10.18
CA GLU A 546 13.90 9.83 -9.94
C GLU A 546 14.03 9.53 -8.44
N GLN A 547 14.82 10.32 -7.71
CA GLN A 547 14.93 10.19 -6.26
C GLN A 547 13.60 10.48 -5.56
N GLU A 548 12.85 11.49 -6.02
CA GLU A 548 11.50 11.78 -5.51
C GLU A 548 10.51 10.64 -5.79
N CYS A 549 10.60 10.01 -6.97
CA CYS A 549 9.79 8.85 -7.33
C CYS A 549 10.08 7.64 -6.42
N GLN A 550 11.35 7.37 -6.16
CA GLN A 550 11.77 6.29 -5.25
C GLN A 550 11.25 6.56 -3.84
N TYR A 551 11.45 7.77 -3.31
CA TYR A 551 10.96 8.17 -2.00
C TYR A 551 9.44 8.04 -1.89
N ALA A 552 8.68 8.52 -2.88
CA ALA A 552 7.22 8.41 -2.87
C ALA A 552 6.74 6.95 -2.91
N SER A 553 7.43 6.09 -3.66
CA SER A 553 7.13 4.65 -3.72
C SER A 553 7.37 3.95 -2.39
N GLU A 554 8.44 4.34 -1.66
CA GLU A 554 8.69 3.84 -0.30
C GLU A 554 7.61 4.29 0.68
N ARG A 555 7.21 5.56 0.63
CA ARG A 555 6.16 6.11 1.50
C ARG A 555 4.80 5.44 1.25
N GLU A 556 4.45 5.18 -0.01
CA GLU A 556 3.25 4.42 -0.37
C GLU A 556 3.27 3.01 0.24
N MET A 557 4.42 2.31 0.17
CA MET A 557 4.54 0.97 0.73
C MET A 557 4.39 0.96 2.25
N ILE A 558 5.02 1.93 2.93
CA ILE A 558 4.93 2.09 4.38
C ILE A 558 3.49 2.39 4.82
N ALA A 559 2.79 3.27 4.10
CA ALA A 559 1.38 3.57 4.35
C ALA A 559 0.52 2.29 4.21
N ALA A 560 0.62 1.59 3.08
CA ALA A 560 -0.14 0.36 2.84
C ALA A 560 0.14 -0.74 3.89
N ASP A 561 1.37 -0.83 4.40
CA ASP A 561 1.72 -1.76 5.48
C ASP A 561 1.05 -1.38 6.81
N ALA A 562 0.96 -0.08 7.13
CA ALA A 562 0.25 0.42 8.31
C ALA A 562 -1.26 0.19 8.20
N GLU A 563 -1.86 0.47 7.04
CA GLU A 563 -3.29 0.23 6.78
C GLU A 563 -3.64 -1.25 6.98
N ARG A 564 -2.89 -2.16 6.33
CA ARG A 564 -3.06 -3.61 6.51
C ARG A 564 -2.87 -4.05 7.96
N THR A 565 -1.96 -3.42 8.67
CA THR A 565 -1.71 -3.70 10.09
C THR A 565 -2.89 -3.28 10.96
N SER A 566 -3.50 -2.11 10.69
CA SER A 566 -4.70 -1.66 11.40
C SER A 566 -5.90 -2.55 11.15
N VAL A 567 -6.10 -3.00 9.90
CA VAL A 567 -7.14 -3.99 9.55
C VAL A 567 -6.93 -5.26 10.34
N LYS A 568 -5.73 -5.85 10.33
CA LYS A 568 -5.42 -7.06 11.10
C LYS A 568 -5.67 -6.89 12.59
N TYR A 569 -5.25 -5.77 13.17
CA TYR A 569 -5.51 -5.46 14.57
C TYR A 569 -7.00 -5.48 14.88
N LYS A 570 -7.81 -4.80 14.05
CA LYS A 570 -9.27 -4.72 14.23
C LYS A 570 -9.99 -6.03 13.97
N LEU A 571 -9.51 -6.87 13.05
CA LEU A 571 -10.05 -8.22 12.87
C LEU A 571 -9.78 -9.10 14.09
N VAL A 572 -8.60 -9.00 14.71
CA VAL A 572 -8.28 -9.74 15.94
C VAL A 572 -9.11 -9.24 17.11
N GLU A 573 -9.25 -7.91 17.26
CA GLU A 573 -10.13 -7.29 18.26
C GLU A 573 -11.58 -7.76 18.10
N PHE A 574 -12.07 -7.80 16.86
CA PHE A 574 -13.41 -8.32 16.55
C PHE A 574 -13.59 -9.78 16.95
N MET A 575 -12.53 -10.59 17.00
CA MET A 575 -12.60 -12.01 17.36
C MET A 575 -12.46 -12.31 18.86
N GLN A 576 -12.12 -11.32 19.69
CA GLN A 576 -11.89 -11.56 21.12
C GLN A 576 -13.14 -12.03 21.87
N ASP A 577 -14.33 -11.53 21.52
CA ASP A 577 -15.60 -11.97 22.10
C ASP A 577 -16.16 -13.26 21.47
N LYS A 578 -15.44 -13.83 20.49
CA LYS A 578 -15.79 -15.06 19.78
C LYS A 578 -14.96 -16.26 20.23
N ILE A 579 -14.04 -16.08 21.18
CA ILE A 579 -13.27 -17.18 21.78
C ILE A 579 -14.23 -18.24 22.35
N GLY A 580 -13.96 -19.50 22.02
CA GLY A 580 -14.76 -20.66 22.37
C GLY A 580 -15.93 -20.95 21.43
N GLN A 581 -16.29 -20.02 20.54
CA GLN A 581 -17.36 -20.23 19.56
C GLN A 581 -16.85 -21.03 18.35
N GLU A 582 -17.76 -21.76 17.71
CA GLU A 582 -17.48 -22.57 16.53
C GLU A 582 -17.98 -21.91 15.25
N PHE A 583 -17.22 -22.08 14.18
CA PHE A 583 -17.54 -21.53 12.87
C PHE A 583 -17.22 -22.53 11.77
N ASP A 584 -18.01 -22.49 10.71
CA ASP A 584 -17.62 -23.09 9.44
C ASP A 584 -16.59 -22.19 8.76
N GLY A 585 -15.55 -22.81 8.23
CA GLY A 585 -14.47 -22.13 7.55
C GLY A 585 -13.94 -22.92 6.38
N THR A 586 -13.14 -22.23 5.57
CA THR A 586 -12.54 -22.78 4.37
C THR A 586 -11.02 -22.75 4.52
N VAL A 587 -10.35 -23.85 4.18
CA VAL A 587 -8.89 -23.92 4.21
C VAL A 587 -8.29 -22.96 3.17
N SER A 588 -7.64 -21.89 3.64
CA SER A 588 -7.01 -20.84 2.82
C SER A 588 -5.52 -21.08 2.56
N GLY A 589 -4.86 -21.86 3.42
CA GLY A 589 -3.42 -22.09 3.35
C GLY A 589 -2.96 -23.33 4.09
N LEU A 590 -1.89 -23.96 3.60
CA LEU A 590 -1.31 -25.18 4.17
C LEU A 590 0.20 -25.03 4.29
N THR A 591 0.76 -25.43 5.43
CA THR A 591 2.20 -25.40 5.71
C THR A 591 2.61 -26.65 6.49
N GLU A 592 3.92 -26.86 6.68
CA GLU A 592 4.45 -27.97 7.47
C GLU A 592 4.10 -27.89 8.98
N TRP A 593 3.71 -26.71 9.48
CA TRP A 593 3.39 -26.49 10.90
C TRP A 593 1.91 -26.22 11.17
N GLY A 594 1.14 -25.77 10.18
CA GLY A 594 -0.26 -25.36 10.38
C GLY A 594 -1.12 -25.33 9.12
N MET A 595 -2.43 -25.31 9.36
CA MET A 595 -3.50 -25.11 8.38
C MET A 595 -4.17 -23.77 8.66
N TYR A 596 -4.19 -22.87 7.68
CA TYR A 596 -4.90 -21.59 7.76
C TYR A 596 -6.33 -21.78 7.28
N VAL A 597 -7.27 -21.21 8.04
CA VAL A 597 -8.70 -21.33 7.80
C VAL A 597 -9.32 -19.95 7.85
N GLU A 598 -10.10 -19.60 6.83
CA GLU A 598 -10.90 -18.37 6.77
C GLU A 598 -12.35 -18.65 7.17
N ILE A 599 -12.92 -17.84 8.06
CA ILE A 599 -14.31 -17.97 8.51
C ILE A 599 -15.27 -17.28 7.53
N GLU A 600 -16.29 -17.98 7.04
CA GLU A 600 -17.33 -17.38 6.18
C GLU A 600 -18.39 -16.61 6.99
N PRO A 601 -18.94 -15.49 6.50
CA PRO A 601 -18.58 -14.75 5.28
C PRO A 601 -17.45 -13.71 5.50
N THR A 602 -16.95 -13.58 6.72
CA THR A 602 -16.01 -12.50 7.11
C THR A 602 -14.57 -12.66 6.57
N LYS A 603 -14.25 -13.84 6.05
CA LYS A 603 -12.91 -14.30 5.62
C LYS A 603 -11.81 -14.01 6.65
N ILE A 604 -12.15 -14.01 7.94
CA ILE A 604 -11.16 -13.81 9.01
C ILE A 604 -10.31 -15.07 9.12
N GLU A 605 -9.02 -14.92 8.81
CA GLU A 605 -8.06 -16.01 8.79
C GLU A 605 -7.45 -16.25 10.18
N GLY A 606 -7.44 -17.51 10.61
CA GLY A 606 -6.69 -17.99 11.77
C GLY A 606 -5.99 -19.31 11.49
N MET A 607 -5.08 -19.71 12.37
CA MET A 607 -4.24 -20.90 12.17
C MET A 607 -4.65 -22.04 13.10
N VAL A 608 -4.83 -23.23 12.52
CA VAL A 608 -4.88 -24.50 13.24
C VAL A 608 -3.49 -25.11 13.22
N ALA A 609 -2.84 -25.23 14.39
CA ALA A 609 -1.53 -25.86 14.48
C ALA A 609 -1.64 -27.39 14.33
N LEU A 610 -0.86 -28.00 13.43
CA LEU A 610 -0.99 -29.44 13.14
C LEU A 610 -0.74 -30.33 14.36
N ARG A 611 0.17 -29.89 15.24
CA ARG A 611 0.50 -30.59 16.50
C ARG A 611 -0.67 -30.67 17.50
N GLU A 612 -1.70 -29.86 17.30
CA GLU A 612 -2.87 -29.80 18.19
C GLU A 612 -4.04 -30.63 17.68
N ILE A 613 -3.98 -31.13 16.45
CA ILE A 613 -4.99 -32.04 15.89
C ILE A 613 -4.81 -33.42 16.53
N LYS A 614 -5.76 -33.84 17.37
CA LYS A 614 -5.61 -35.05 18.21
C LYS A 614 -5.87 -36.33 17.45
N SER A 615 -6.69 -36.31 16.40
CA SER A 615 -7.04 -37.52 15.65
C SER A 615 -5.88 -38.14 14.86
N ASP A 616 -4.87 -37.38 14.47
CA ASP A 616 -3.78 -37.88 13.62
C ASP A 616 -2.54 -36.98 13.62
N PHE A 617 -1.42 -37.53 13.15
CA PHE A 617 -0.25 -36.77 12.74
C PHE A 617 -0.35 -36.44 11.26
N PHE A 618 -0.51 -35.15 10.95
CA PHE A 618 -0.59 -34.67 9.58
C PHE A 618 0.80 -34.31 9.03
N GLU A 619 1.06 -34.73 7.80
CA GLU A 619 2.24 -34.36 7.03
C GLU A 619 1.88 -33.50 5.84
N PHE A 620 2.70 -32.50 5.56
CA PHE A 620 2.56 -31.66 4.39
C PHE A 620 3.22 -32.32 3.16
N ASP A 621 2.38 -32.74 2.21
CA ASP A 621 2.78 -33.23 0.89
C ASP A 621 2.92 -32.02 -0.04
N GLU A 622 4.06 -31.32 0.06
CA GLU A 622 4.38 -30.09 -0.68
C GLU A 622 4.13 -30.23 -2.20
N PRO A 623 4.57 -31.31 -2.90
CA PRO A 623 4.32 -31.46 -4.34
C PRO A 623 2.85 -31.50 -4.75
N ARG A 624 1.96 -31.93 -3.85
CA ARG A 624 0.50 -32.01 -4.10
C ARG A 624 -0.28 -30.97 -3.29
N TYR A 625 0.43 -30.11 -2.57
CA TYR A 625 -0.10 -29.05 -1.71
C TYR A 625 -1.30 -29.49 -0.85
N ARG A 626 -1.09 -30.52 -0.03
CA ARG A 626 -2.12 -31.09 0.84
C ARG A 626 -1.54 -31.58 2.16
N LEU A 627 -2.36 -31.62 3.19
CA LEU A 627 -2.03 -32.31 4.43
C LEU A 627 -2.61 -33.72 4.41
N ILE A 628 -1.84 -34.71 4.83
CA ILE A 628 -2.29 -36.11 4.90
C ILE A 628 -2.05 -36.66 6.29
N GLY A 629 -3.11 -37.17 6.92
CA GLY A 629 -3.02 -37.88 8.18
C GLY A 629 -2.31 -39.22 8.01
N ARG A 630 -1.31 -39.52 8.83
CA ARG A 630 -0.54 -40.77 8.76
C ARG A 630 -1.40 -42.00 9.07
N ARG A 631 -2.32 -41.91 10.03
CA ARG A 631 -3.15 -43.02 10.51
C ARG A 631 -4.50 -43.10 9.80
N THR A 632 -5.25 -42.01 9.81
CA THR A 632 -6.61 -41.88 9.27
C THR A 632 -6.61 -41.78 7.75
N ARG A 633 -5.48 -41.39 7.13
CA ARG A 633 -5.39 -41.01 5.72
C ARG A 633 -6.33 -39.87 5.33
N LYS A 634 -6.89 -39.15 6.31
CA LYS A 634 -7.67 -37.93 6.06
C LYS A 634 -6.79 -36.93 5.34
N VAL A 635 -7.37 -36.24 4.36
CA VAL A 635 -6.65 -35.26 3.53
C VAL A 635 -7.33 -33.92 3.70
N PHE A 636 -6.53 -32.87 3.93
CA PHE A 636 -6.98 -31.49 3.80
C PHE A 636 -6.28 -30.83 2.60
N ARG A 637 -7.07 -30.12 1.81
CA ARG A 637 -6.68 -29.38 0.62
C ARG A 637 -7.18 -27.94 0.75
N LEU A 638 -6.65 -27.08 -0.11
CA LEU A 638 -7.18 -25.74 -0.26
C LEU A 638 -8.65 -25.79 -0.69
N GLY A 639 -9.45 -24.92 -0.07
CA GLY A 639 -10.89 -24.84 -0.33
C GLY A 639 -11.73 -25.92 0.36
N ASP A 640 -11.11 -26.86 1.08
CA ASP A 640 -11.88 -27.81 1.88
C ASP A 640 -12.62 -27.06 3.00
N SER A 641 -13.89 -27.44 3.19
CA SER A 641 -14.69 -26.95 4.30
C SER A 641 -14.31 -27.69 5.58
N VAL A 642 -14.09 -26.93 6.65
CA VAL A 642 -13.73 -27.43 7.97
C VAL A 642 -14.50 -26.65 9.03
N ARG A 643 -14.78 -27.31 10.15
CA ARG A 643 -15.34 -26.65 11.32
C ARG A 643 -14.23 -26.36 12.31
N ILE A 644 -14.17 -25.11 12.78
CA ILE A 644 -13.15 -24.67 13.74
C ILE A 644 -13.80 -24.08 14.98
N ARG A 645 -13.03 -24.01 16.06
CA ARG A 645 -13.34 -23.25 17.26
C ARG A 645 -12.28 -22.17 17.45
N VAL A 646 -12.70 -20.94 17.76
CA VAL A 646 -11.75 -19.87 18.08
C VAL A 646 -11.09 -20.18 19.42
N LYS A 647 -9.78 -20.36 19.43
CA LYS A 647 -9.03 -20.77 20.62
C LYS A 647 -8.42 -19.56 21.33
N GLU A 648 -7.74 -18.71 20.58
CA GLU A 648 -7.06 -17.53 21.13
C GLU A 648 -7.10 -16.37 20.12
N ALA A 649 -7.26 -15.15 20.64
CA ALA A 649 -7.15 -13.91 19.87
C ALA A 649 -6.12 -12.99 20.53
N ASN A 650 -4.91 -12.94 19.95
CA ASN A 650 -3.78 -12.25 20.52
C ASN A 650 -3.56 -10.91 19.83
N LEU A 651 -4.00 -9.81 20.45
CA LEU A 651 -3.89 -8.45 19.91
C LEU A 651 -2.44 -7.99 19.74
N GLU A 652 -1.55 -8.35 20.68
CA GLU A 652 -0.14 -7.96 20.64
C GLU A 652 0.58 -8.58 19.45
N GLN A 653 0.35 -9.87 19.19
CA GLN A 653 0.92 -10.56 18.03
C GLN A 653 0.11 -10.33 16.74
N ARG A 654 -1.12 -9.81 16.87
CA ARG A 654 -2.11 -9.67 15.78
C ARG A 654 -2.38 -11.02 15.11
N LEU A 655 -2.54 -12.08 15.92
CA LEU A 655 -2.74 -13.47 15.47
C LEU A 655 -4.01 -14.07 16.06
N LEU A 656 -4.61 -14.99 15.30
CA LEU A 656 -5.75 -15.81 15.68
C LEU A 656 -5.35 -17.29 15.62
N ASP A 657 -5.56 -17.99 16.72
CA ASP A 657 -5.38 -19.44 16.79
C ASP A 657 -6.75 -20.11 16.83
N TYR A 658 -6.90 -21.14 16.00
CA TYR A 658 -8.10 -21.96 15.89
C TYR A 658 -7.79 -23.40 16.32
N GLU A 659 -8.81 -24.08 16.83
CA GLU A 659 -8.82 -25.52 17.05
C GLU A 659 -9.71 -26.18 16.00
N LEU A 660 -9.26 -27.28 15.40
CA LEU A 660 -10.11 -28.06 14.50
C LEU A 660 -11.18 -28.80 15.31
N VAL A 661 -12.46 -28.61 14.97
CA VAL A 661 -13.56 -29.37 15.55
C VAL A 661 -13.65 -30.70 14.80
N GLU A 662 -13.36 -31.78 15.51
CA GLU A 662 -13.42 -33.14 14.96
C GLU A 662 -14.80 -33.71 15.24
N GLU A 663 -15.53 -34.14 14.21
CA GLU A 663 -16.74 -34.94 14.41
C GLU A 663 -16.34 -36.28 15.04
N GLU A 664 -16.97 -36.65 16.15
CA GLU A 664 -16.84 -38.00 16.71
C GLU A 664 -17.35 -38.98 15.65
N THR A 665 -16.43 -39.65 14.95
CA THR A 665 -16.77 -40.90 14.28
C THR A 665 -17.20 -41.88 15.35
N ALA A 666 -18.51 -42.10 15.47
CA ALA A 666 -19.07 -43.19 16.26
C ALA A 666 -18.33 -44.48 15.91
N ALA A 667 -17.72 -45.07 16.93
CA ALA A 667 -16.85 -46.25 16.84
C ALA A 667 -17.59 -47.50 16.35
#